data_AF-H2KW67-F1
#
_entry.id   AF-H2KW67-F1
#
_cell.length_a   1.000
_cell.length_b   1.000
_cell.length_c   1.000
_cell.angle_alpha   90.00
_cell.angle_beta   90.00
_cell.angle_gamma   90.00
#
_symmetry.space_group_name_H-M   'P 1'
#
loop_
_entity.id
_entity.type
_entity.pdbx_description
1 polymer ?
#
loop_
_entity_poly.entity_id
_entity_poly.type
_entity_poly.pdbx_seq_one_letter_code
_entity_poly.pdbx_strand_id
1 'polypeptide(L)'
;MLASCTTKRNSQMDVAPVEQDQGLMKINSSDCSGDGASCENETNYTDHGKQSNELGHARISVTGGGYFHQLLAEHTIISEAFLSAATYSWFEKEKDLLSSQLSSLKRIWSQPQWQACLKHLCCHGEFRSAVLKIIKIFEEELSKCREETNMLHQPDQISHSTLMSLVSLIIPPLLKLIRFVHALWMDGAVLRFPEELIEARKMKNVDQILRFRGETLEFLDVWPEELEEGLAQWLQLIRESGYNLLGLCATIKGAFSELLDNSSINNAIMENIRSMEIRHLTKLIDLVIVPFIKHCPHNLWVEWMLKLLLPLFDYCGDVLYYSWFSLLHNGQANVPLFFGYICGSEETVSKMENYLLLDLTRKVSKLLGALASQELNQGVYRAGLVLDMNSASHDFKCTPSTSLVGYILLNDCFTRLSMNLFGCWVDGEAAIDSIPFCHSLVQVAVATNNEKLKRFIKDDMLPAIIRRLYDDLPCAVQKTIRKLSPLMNSINCRKATKDLLVLCQEIYKVYIRCQNLEGEDQDTDNIAYWFDDWLTKQKKELCVKASYAIPDEFPATLWNWEFEEEFQRYLPTYLDVLHEVDTMDCQECCCLDSAKIFENLSLEFRSRHGVRSHTDHVVWMISNLLQRKMPGAYSEQRADRISKWTCELIKSKPYIKLSNGWNNAMNRLKENFVINVDTKPDAIDAVNIFYNSILLLWEPQFHPLIREGQMDVLVEIAHQLAFAEERKNYEPLEPDSLDFLDHLQPYAKLYIYRKKTESGVCSH
;
A
#
# COMPACT_ATOMS: atom_id res chain seq x y z
N MET A 1 -32.48 22.97 58.72
CA MET A 1 -31.32 22.34 59.39
C MET A 1 -30.08 22.83 58.65
N LEU A 2 -29.60 24.05 58.95
CA LEU A 2 -28.50 24.38 59.89
C LEU A 2 -27.19 23.69 59.49
N ALA A 3 -26.02 24.31 59.34
CA ALA A 3 -25.56 25.70 59.32
C ALA A 3 -24.04 25.69 59.00
N SER A 4 -23.51 26.84 58.54
CA SER A 4 -22.15 27.42 58.83
C SER A 4 -20.87 26.62 58.52
N CYS A 5 -20.01 27.06 57.59
CA CYS A 5 -19.01 28.15 57.69
C CYS A 5 -17.67 27.79 58.36
N THR A 6 -16.59 28.03 57.61
CA THR A 6 -15.30 28.68 58.02
C THR A 6 -14.35 27.89 58.94
N THR A 7 -13.01 27.94 58.91
CA THR A 7 -11.92 28.61 58.17
C THR A 7 -10.58 28.20 58.82
N LYS A 8 -9.46 28.23 58.07
CA LYS A 8 -8.09 28.69 58.48
C LYS A 8 -7.36 27.90 59.61
N ARG A 9 -6.03 27.77 59.69
CA ARG A 9 -4.85 28.38 59.04
C ARG A 9 -3.58 27.64 59.54
N ASN A 10 -2.48 27.76 58.76
CA ASN A 10 -1.06 27.77 59.17
C ASN A 10 -0.45 26.41 59.60
N SER A 11 0.81 26.04 59.31
CA SER A 11 2.04 26.79 58.96
C SER A 11 3.19 25.86 58.50
N GLN A 12 4.04 26.38 57.62
CA GLN A 12 5.53 26.28 57.54
C GLN A 12 6.29 24.94 57.31
N MET A 13 7.21 25.02 56.31
CA MET A 13 8.66 24.66 56.26
C MET A 13 9.07 23.22 56.67
N ASP A 14 10.01 22.50 56.05
CA ASP A 14 10.99 22.74 55.00
C ASP A 14 11.69 21.38 54.68
N VAL A 15 12.21 21.23 53.45
CA VAL A 15 13.49 20.60 53.06
C VAL A 15 13.80 19.11 53.38
N ALA A 16 13.79 18.27 52.31
CA ALA A 16 14.79 17.30 51.76
C ALA A 16 15.57 16.30 52.69
N PRO A 17 16.33 15.27 52.24
CA PRO A 17 16.85 14.93 50.88
C PRO A 17 16.87 13.38 50.52
N VAL A 18 17.03 12.97 49.24
CA VAL A 18 18.23 12.36 48.54
C VAL A 18 18.56 10.91 49.00
N GLU A 19 18.68 9.86 48.16
CA GLU A 19 19.74 9.49 47.18
C GLU A 19 19.31 8.16 46.46
N GLN A 20 19.21 8.04 45.13
CA GLN A 20 20.21 7.56 44.13
C GLN A 20 20.79 6.13 44.28
N ASP A 21 20.48 5.25 43.31
CA ASP A 21 21.42 4.38 42.52
C ASP A 21 20.59 3.40 41.64
N GLN A 22 20.62 3.43 40.30
CA GLN A 22 21.62 2.95 39.32
C GLN A 22 22.08 1.48 39.47
N GLY A 23 21.95 0.69 38.39
CA GLY A 23 22.74 -0.55 38.25
C GLY A 23 22.20 -1.63 37.30
N LEU A 24 22.78 -1.70 36.10
CA LEU A 24 22.75 -2.79 35.09
C LEU A 24 23.15 -4.19 35.62
N MET A 25 22.64 -5.28 35.01
CA MET A 25 23.37 -6.54 34.70
C MET A 25 22.55 -7.36 33.68
N LYS A 26 23.03 -7.65 32.45
CA LYS A 26 24.03 -8.66 31.99
C LYS A 26 23.58 -10.14 32.07
N ILE A 27 23.70 -10.77 30.90
CA ILE A 27 23.53 -12.17 30.48
C ILE A 27 24.25 -13.16 31.41
N ASN A 28 23.65 -14.33 31.67
CA ASN A 28 24.35 -15.62 31.62
C ASN A 28 23.37 -16.81 31.55
N SER A 29 23.53 -17.59 30.49
CA SER A 29 23.11 -18.98 30.32
C SER A 29 23.81 -19.88 31.34
N SER A 30 23.07 -20.79 31.96
CA SER A 30 23.61 -21.86 32.80
C SER A 30 23.58 -23.21 32.08
N ASP A 31 24.69 -23.94 32.21
CA ASP A 31 25.04 -25.23 31.63
C ASP A 31 24.05 -26.37 31.90
N CYS A 32 23.88 -27.23 30.88
CA CYS A 32 23.48 -28.63 31.05
C CYS A 32 24.70 -29.53 30.77
N SER A 33 25.06 -30.34 31.75
CA SER A 33 25.98 -31.47 31.64
C SER A 33 25.20 -32.77 31.38
N GLY A 34 25.67 -33.62 30.46
CA GLY A 34 25.29 -35.03 30.44
C GLY A 34 25.31 -35.69 29.05
N ASP A 35 26.48 -36.18 28.66
CA ASP A 35 26.81 -37.43 27.93
C ASP A 35 25.77 -38.15 27.05
N GLY A 36 26.21 -38.54 25.85
CA GLY A 36 25.59 -39.66 25.10
C GLY A 36 25.97 -39.73 23.63
N ALA A 37 26.83 -40.68 23.28
CA ALA A 37 27.49 -40.85 21.99
C ALA A 37 26.63 -41.43 20.84
N SER A 38 27.28 -41.48 19.66
CA SER A 38 27.03 -42.27 18.42
C SER A 38 26.06 -41.66 17.39
N CYS A 39 26.51 -41.15 16.24
CA CYS A 39 27.15 -41.77 15.05
C CYS A 39 26.19 -42.55 14.15
N GLU A 40 26.06 -42.05 12.90
CA GLU A 40 25.91 -42.72 11.58
C GLU A 40 24.91 -41.96 10.69
N ASN A 41 25.42 -41.16 9.73
CA ASN A 41 25.68 -41.47 8.30
C ASN A 41 24.47 -41.16 7.40
N GLU A 42 24.61 -40.11 6.58
CA GLU A 42 24.63 -40.17 5.09
C GLU A 42 23.21 -40.13 4.46
N THR A 43 22.81 -39.14 3.64
CA THR A 43 23.49 -38.66 2.42
C THR A 43 22.81 -37.41 1.80
N ASN A 44 23.64 -36.60 1.13
CA ASN A 44 23.44 -35.78 -0.08
C ASN A 44 22.39 -34.63 -0.15
N TYR A 45 22.90 -33.39 -0.26
CA TYR A 45 22.86 -32.58 -1.50
C TYR A 45 23.97 -31.49 -1.46
N THR A 46 24.83 -31.49 -2.48
CA THR A 46 25.93 -30.55 -2.82
C THR A 46 25.43 -29.12 -3.04
N ASP A 47 25.92 -28.07 -2.36
CA ASP A 47 27.20 -27.34 -2.44
C ASP A 47 27.44 -26.52 -3.73
N HIS A 48 27.08 -25.23 -3.67
CA HIS A 48 27.79 -24.12 -4.31
C HIS A 48 27.64 -22.88 -3.42
N GLY A 49 28.53 -22.73 -2.43
CA GLY A 49 28.50 -21.56 -1.56
C GLY A 49 29.64 -21.50 -0.54
N LYS A 50 30.91 -21.51 -1.00
CA LYS A 50 32.06 -21.16 -0.16
C LYS A 50 33.03 -20.24 -0.89
N GLN A 51 32.75 -18.94 -0.83
CA GLN A 51 33.78 -17.88 -0.79
C GLN A 51 33.15 -16.57 -0.29
N SER A 52 32.72 -16.56 0.97
CA SER A 52 32.31 -15.32 1.65
C SER A 52 32.19 -15.57 3.15
N ASN A 53 33.33 -15.66 3.83
CA ASN A 53 33.39 -15.44 5.28
C ASN A 53 34.82 -15.09 5.67
N GLU A 54 35.20 -13.85 5.38
CA GLU A 54 36.29 -13.12 6.02
C GLU A 54 36.13 -11.64 5.64
N LEU A 55 35.24 -10.92 6.33
CA LEU A 55 35.15 -9.44 6.30
C LEU A 55 34.35 -8.93 7.51
N GLY A 56 34.71 -9.44 8.69
CA GLY A 56 34.41 -8.78 9.97
C GLY A 56 35.69 -8.12 10.46
N HIS A 57 35.65 -6.81 10.73
CA HIS A 57 36.77 -5.92 11.08
C HIS A 57 37.64 -5.39 9.92
N ALA A 58 37.08 -4.53 9.08
CA ALA A 58 37.90 -3.60 8.30
C ALA A 58 38.35 -2.42 9.18
N ARG A 59 39.47 -2.60 9.89
CA ARG A 59 40.41 -1.48 10.08
C ARG A 59 40.73 -0.96 8.68
N ILE A 60 40.72 0.36 8.50
CA ILE A 60 41.17 1.06 7.29
C ILE A 60 42.42 0.35 6.78
N SER A 61 42.30 -0.39 5.69
CA SER A 61 43.46 -0.95 5.02
C SER A 61 44.29 0.23 4.54
N VAL A 62 45.59 0.15 4.76
CA VAL A 62 46.58 1.20 4.49
C VAL A 62 46.62 1.66 3.01
N THR A 63 45.87 1.00 2.12
CA THR A 63 45.68 1.37 0.71
C THR A 63 44.38 2.09 0.40
N GLY A 64 43.34 2.04 1.26
CA GLY A 64 42.02 2.66 1.00
C GLY A 64 41.91 4.14 1.40
N GLY A 65 42.68 4.57 2.42
CA GLY A 65 42.68 5.97 2.88
C GLY A 65 43.25 6.96 1.85
N GLY A 66 44.22 6.53 1.03
CA GLY A 66 44.84 7.38 0.01
C GLY A 66 43.86 7.81 -1.10
N TYR A 67 43.03 6.87 -1.58
CA TYR A 67 42.03 7.16 -2.62
C TYR A 67 40.92 8.10 -2.15
N PHE A 68 40.49 7.96 -0.88
CA PHE A 68 39.50 8.85 -0.29
C PHE A 68 39.98 10.30 -0.23
N HIS A 69 41.18 10.53 0.35
CA HIS A 69 41.75 11.87 0.48
C HIS A 69 42.04 12.51 -0.88
N GLN A 70 42.46 11.70 -1.87
CA GLN A 70 42.64 12.17 -3.24
C GLN A 70 41.32 12.61 -3.87
N LEU A 71 40.26 11.81 -3.78
CA LEU A 71 38.93 12.16 -4.33
C LEU A 71 38.36 13.41 -3.68
N LEU A 72 38.51 13.56 -2.37
CA LEU A 72 38.09 14.76 -1.66
C LEU A 72 38.86 15.99 -2.14
N ALA A 73 40.20 15.90 -2.23
CA ALA A 73 41.03 17.01 -2.70
C ALA A 73 40.72 17.40 -4.15
N GLU A 74 40.58 16.43 -5.05
CA GLU A 74 40.19 16.66 -6.45
C GLU A 74 38.81 17.34 -6.54
N HIS A 75 37.84 16.85 -5.77
CA HIS A 75 36.51 17.43 -5.71
C HIS A 75 36.55 18.88 -5.20
N THR A 76 37.27 19.15 -4.11
CA THR A 76 37.37 20.48 -3.52
C THR A 76 37.99 21.47 -4.49
N ILE A 77 39.13 21.13 -5.11
CA ILE A 77 39.83 22.01 -6.07
C ILE A 77 38.92 22.38 -7.24
N ILE A 78 38.24 21.40 -7.84
CA ILE A 78 37.39 21.65 -9.00
C ILE A 78 36.12 22.42 -8.60
N SER A 79 35.56 22.12 -7.43
CA SER A 79 34.38 22.83 -6.91
C SER A 79 34.69 24.29 -6.59
N GLU A 80 35.83 24.58 -5.97
CA GLU A 80 36.27 25.95 -5.70
C GLU A 80 36.54 26.72 -6.99
N ALA A 81 37.18 26.09 -7.98
CA ALA A 81 37.39 26.69 -9.29
C ALA A 81 36.07 27.01 -9.99
N PHE A 82 35.08 26.11 -9.91
CA PHE A 82 33.74 26.31 -10.45
C PHE A 82 32.98 27.42 -9.72
N LEU A 83 32.95 27.39 -8.38
CA LEU A 83 32.26 28.40 -7.57
C LEU A 83 32.88 29.78 -7.78
N SER A 84 34.20 29.86 -7.95
CA SER A 84 34.88 31.11 -8.29
C SER A 84 34.47 31.60 -9.69
N ALA A 85 34.51 30.74 -10.71
CA ALA A 85 34.11 31.13 -12.06
C ALA A 85 32.62 31.57 -12.13
N ALA A 86 31.74 30.86 -11.43
CA ALA A 86 30.30 31.14 -11.36
C ALA A 86 29.95 32.42 -10.58
N THR A 87 30.81 32.87 -9.65
CA THR A 87 30.58 34.10 -8.86
C THR A 87 31.19 35.35 -9.50
N TYR A 88 32.27 35.22 -10.27
CA TYR A 88 32.98 36.35 -10.88
C TYR A 88 32.57 36.64 -12.33
N SER A 89 32.02 35.67 -13.05
CA SER A 89 31.67 35.82 -14.48
C SER A 89 30.20 35.50 -14.73
N TRP A 90 29.50 36.39 -15.44
CA TRP A 90 28.18 36.07 -15.96
C TRP A 90 28.34 34.95 -17.02
N PHE A 91 27.66 33.82 -16.80
CA PHE A 91 27.81 32.49 -17.43
C PHE A 91 28.06 32.45 -18.96
N GLU A 92 27.77 33.51 -19.72
CA GLU A 92 27.97 33.53 -21.17
C GLU A 92 29.44 33.73 -21.60
N LYS A 93 30.24 34.51 -20.86
CA LYS A 93 31.63 34.81 -21.26
C LYS A 93 32.61 33.65 -20.98
N GLU A 94 32.25 32.76 -20.06
CA GLU A 94 33.08 31.63 -19.62
C GLU A 94 32.35 30.27 -19.75
N LYS A 95 31.35 30.18 -20.63
CA LYS A 95 30.55 28.97 -20.86
C LYS A 95 31.40 27.71 -21.01
N ASP A 96 32.45 27.77 -21.84
CA ASP A 96 33.32 26.63 -22.12
C ASP A 96 34.12 26.21 -20.88
N LEU A 97 34.52 27.18 -20.04
CA LEU A 97 35.21 26.91 -18.79
C LEU A 97 34.28 26.24 -17.78
N LEU A 98 33.09 26.80 -17.58
CA LEU A 98 32.08 26.24 -16.67
C LEU A 98 31.63 24.83 -17.12
N SER A 99 31.44 24.64 -18.42
CA SER A 99 31.12 23.34 -19.00
C SER A 99 32.25 22.32 -18.80
N SER A 100 33.50 22.73 -18.97
CA SER A 100 34.68 21.88 -18.73
C SER A 100 34.82 21.47 -17.26
N GLN A 101 34.61 22.42 -16.34
CA GLN A 101 34.64 22.16 -14.89
C GLN A 101 33.51 21.23 -14.45
N LEU A 102 32.27 21.47 -14.90
CA LEU A 102 31.14 20.57 -14.62
C LEU A 102 31.33 19.19 -15.25
N SER A 103 31.90 19.11 -16.45
CA SER A 103 32.23 17.83 -17.07
C SER A 103 33.26 17.06 -16.25
N SER A 104 34.22 17.78 -15.65
CA SER A 104 35.21 17.20 -14.74
C SER A 104 34.56 16.71 -13.44
N LEU A 105 33.64 17.48 -12.85
CA LEU A 105 32.86 17.06 -11.68
C LEU A 105 31.99 15.84 -11.99
N LYS A 106 31.25 15.87 -13.11
CA LYS A 106 30.44 14.74 -13.60
C LYS A 106 31.27 13.48 -13.77
N ARG A 107 32.50 13.60 -14.27
CA ARG A 107 33.44 12.48 -14.39
C ARG A 107 33.82 11.92 -13.02
N ILE A 108 34.16 12.76 -12.05
CA ILE A 108 34.47 12.33 -10.67
C ILE A 108 33.28 11.61 -10.06
N TRP A 109 32.08 12.19 -10.13
CA TRP A 109 30.89 11.61 -9.51
C TRP A 109 30.42 10.31 -10.19
N SER A 110 30.93 10.04 -11.40
CA SER A 110 30.67 8.82 -12.14
C SER A 110 31.65 7.69 -11.87
N GLN A 111 32.74 7.93 -11.14
CA GLN A 111 33.70 6.88 -10.80
C GLN A 111 33.07 5.88 -9.79
N PRO A 112 33.32 4.56 -9.93
CA PRO A 112 32.85 3.58 -8.95
C PRO A 112 33.38 3.84 -7.53
N GLN A 113 34.60 4.36 -7.44
CA GLN A 113 35.26 4.73 -6.19
C GLN A 113 34.51 5.85 -5.47
N TRP A 114 33.95 6.81 -6.22
CA TRP A 114 33.10 7.86 -5.67
C TRP A 114 31.88 7.27 -4.94
N GLN A 115 31.19 6.34 -5.57
CA GLN A 115 30.03 5.66 -4.98
C GLN A 115 30.40 4.88 -3.71
N ALA A 116 31.54 4.19 -3.72
CA ALA A 116 32.04 3.46 -2.56
C ALA A 116 32.40 4.39 -1.38
N CYS A 117 32.91 5.59 -1.68
CA CYS A 117 33.36 6.57 -0.69
C CYS A 117 32.30 7.60 -0.28
N LEU A 118 31.14 7.67 -0.95
CA LEU A 118 30.13 8.73 -0.74
C LEU A 118 29.68 8.83 0.72
N LYS A 119 29.54 7.70 1.41
CA LYS A 119 29.21 7.64 2.84
C LYS A 119 30.23 8.33 3.74
N HIS A 120 31.51 8.31 3.36
CA HIS A 120 32.58 8.99 4.09
C HIS A 120 32.69 10.46 3.65
N LEU A 121 32.55 10.74 2.36
CA LEU A 121 32.61 12.09 1.81
C LEU A 121 31.55 13.01 2.43
N CYS A 122 30.32 12.52 2.60
CA CYS A 122 29.25 13.26 3.26
C CYS A 122 29.54 13.65 4.71
N CYS A 123 30.47 12.99 5.40
CA CYS A 123 30.87 13.36 6.76
C CYS A 123 31.81 14.58 6.79
N HIS A 124 32.37 15.02 5.65
CA HIS A 124 33.26 16.17 5.57
C HIS A 124 32.53 17.47 5.22
N GLY A 125 32.76 18.52 6.02
CA GLY A 125 32.09 19.82 5.86
C GLY A 125 32.40 20.53 4.53
N GLU A 126 33.66 20.50 4.08
CA GLU A 126 34.07 21.13 2.81
C GLU A 126 33.31 20.56 1.61
N PHE A 127 33.23 19.22 1.54
CA PHE A 127 32.47 18.52 0.53
C PHE A 127 30.99 18.90 0.56
N ARG A 128 30.38 18.84 1.75
CA ARG A 128 28.97 19.19 1.96
C ARG A 128 28.66 20.62 1.49
N SER A 129 29.46 21.59 1.92
CA SER A 129 29.27 23.00 1.58
C SER A 129 29.41 23.24 0.07
N ALA A 130 30.45 22.67 -0.55
CA ALA A 130 30.69 22.81 -1.98
C ALA A 130 29.53 22.26 -2.82
N VAL A 131 29.08 21.03 -2.55
CA VAL A 131 27.99 20.39 -3.31
C VAL A 131 26.68 21.16 -3.17
N LEU A 132 26.34 21.59 -1.96
CA LEU A 132 25.10 22.34 -1.73
C LEU A 132 25.12 23.68 -2.46
N LYS A 133 26.23 24.43 -2.43
CA LYS A 133 26.38 25.70 -3.14
C LYS A 133 26.24 25.53 -4.65
N ILE A 134 26.86 24.51 -5.23
CA ILE A 134 26.75 24.22 -6.67
C ILE A 134 25.30 23.99 -7.07
N ILE A 135 24.55 23.17 -6.31
CA ILE A 135 23.16 22.86 -6.63
C ILE A 135 22.27 24.09 -6.45
N LYS A 136 22.47 24.89 -5.39
CA LYS A 136 21.72 26.13 -5.16
C LYS A 136 21.89 27.15 -6.30
N ILE A 137 23.09 27.29 -6.85
CA ILE A 137 23.31 28.16 -8.02
C ILE A 137 22.39 27.76 -9.17
N PHE A 138 22.32 26.46 -9.50
CA PHE A 138 21.44 26.00 -10.58
C PHE A 138 19.95 26.14 -10.25
N GLU A 139 19.57 25.90 -9.00
CA GLU A 139 18.20 26.12 -8.54
C GLU A 139 17.78 27.59 -8.69
N GLU A 140 18.63 28.53 -8.27
CA GLU A 140 18.42 29.97 -8.40
C GLU A 140 18.38 30.45 -9.85
N GLU A 141 19.24 29.92 -10.73
CA GLU A 141 19.20 30.29 -12.16
C GLU A 141 17.98 29.72 -12.88
N LEU A 142 17.54 28.51 -12.52
CA LEU A 142 16.32 27.92 -13.08
C LEU A 142 15.05 28.62 -12.56
N SER A 143 15.03 29.12 -11.32
CA SER A 143 13.88 29.83 -10.78
C SER A 143 13.67 31.18 -11.47
N LYS A 144 14.74 31.91 -11.80
CA LYS A 144 14.68 33.16 -12.59
C LYS A 144 14.04 32.94 -13.97
N CYS A 145 14.38 31.85 -14.65
CA CYS A 145 13.81 31.50 -15.95
C CYS A 145 12.29 31.28 -15.94
N ARG A 146 11.70 30.94 -14.78
CA ARG A 146 10.26 30.73 -14.62
C ARG A 146 9.47 32.04 -14.53
N GLU A 147 10.07 33.11 -14.02
CA GLU A 147 9.39 34.39 -13.76
C GLU A 147 9.25 35.27 -15.03
N GLU A 148 10.09 35.03 -16.03
CA GLU A 148 10.24 35.88 -17.23
C GLU A 148 9.21 35.68 -18.34
N THR A 149 8.29 34.72 -18.22
CA THR A 149 7.19 34.60 -19.21
C THR A 149 6.29 35.84 -19.31
N ASN A 150 6.46 36.86 -18.45
CA ASN A 150 5.62 38.07 -18.42
C ASN A 150 6.34 39.44 -18.60
N MET A 151 7.66 39.55 -18.82
CA MET A 151 8.31 40.86 -19.03
C MET A 151 9.49 40.81 -20.03
N LEU A 152 9.68 41.92 -20.75
CA LEU A 152 10.75 42.16 -21.74
C LEU A 152 12.13 41.70 -21.24
N HIS A 153 12.86 40.95 -22.08
CA HIS A 153 14.24 40.52 -21.86
C HIS A 153 15.12 41.64 -21.31
N GLN A 154 15.69 41.43 -20.12
CA GLN A 154 16.79 42.26 -19.63
C GLN A 154 18.11 41.82 -20.29
N PRO A 155 19.03 42.75 -20.59
CA PRO A 155 20.29 42.47 -21.27
C PRO A 155 21.34 41.68 -20.45
N ASP A 156 21.04 41.29 -19.21
CA ASP A 156 21.98 40.70 -18.25
C ASP A 156 21.72 39.19 -17.94
N GLN A 157 20.97 38.47 -18.80
CA GLN A 157 20.49 37.11 -18.54
C GLN A 157 21.24 36.01 -19.34
N ILE A 158 21.41 34.84 -18.73
CA ILE A 158 22.00 33.65 -19.37
C ILE A 158 21.09 33.17 -20.49
N SER A 159 21.63 32.92 -21.68
CA SER A 159 20.84 32.26 -22.74
C SER A 159 20.28 30.92 -22.27
N HIS A 160 18.98 30.72 -22.49
CA HIS A 160 18.25 29.49 -22.16
C HIS A 160 19.00 28.22 -22.63
N SER A 161 19.52 28.22 -23.86
CA SER A 161 20.30 27.09 -24.41
C SER A 161 21.57 26.77 -23.61
N THR A 162 22.22 27.78 -23.05
CA THR A 162 23.44 27.60 -22.26
C THR A 162 23.11 27.01 -20.90
N LEU A 163 22.09 27.54 -20.21
CA LEU A 163 21.64 26.99 -18.94
C LEU A 163 21.21 25.52 -19.06
N MET A 164 20.40 25.18 -20.07
CA MET A 164 19.98 23.79 -20.32
C MET A 164 21.19 22.86 -20.52
N SER A 165 22.21 23.31 -21.28
CA SER A 165 23.43 22.52 -21.50
C SER A 165 24.20 22.25 -20.22
N LEU A 166 24.29 23.21 -19.30
CA LEU A 166 24.99 23.06 -18.02
C LEU A 166 24.18 22.20 -17.05
N VAL A 167 22.85 22.37 -17.01
CA VAL A 167 21.96 21.56 -16.17
C VAL A 167 21.99 20.08 -16.58
N SER A 168 22.11 19.78 -17.88
CA SER A 168 22.29 18.41 -18.37
C SER A 168 23.55 17.70 -17.82
N LEU A 169 24.55 18.47 -17.38
CA LEU A 169 25.77 17.95 -16.78
C LEU A 169 25.58 17.65 -15.29
N ILE A 170 24.74 18.41 -14.58
CA ILE A 170 24.56 18.29 -13.11
C ILE A 170 23.45 17.30 -12.71
N ILE A 171 22.45 17.06 -13.56
CA ILE A 171 21.34 16.15 -13.26
C ILE A 171 21.80 14.72 -12.94
N PRO A 172 22.57 14.00 -13.80
CA PRO A 172 22.97 12.63 -13.50
C PRO A 172 23.77 12.48 -12.19
N PRO A 173 24.74 13.38 -11.90
CA PRO A 173 25.40 13.40 -10.59
C PRO A 173 24.43 13.64 -9.41
N LEU A 174 23.50 14.59 -9.55
CA LEU A 174 22.48 14.88 -8.54
C LEU A 174 21.57 13.68 -8.26
N LEU A 175 21.13 12.97 -9.30
CA LEU A 175 20.28 11.78 -9.15
C LEU A 175 20.96 10.67 -8.35
N LYS A 176 22.27 10.47 -8.54
CA LYS A 176 23.05 9.54 -7.72
C LYS A 176 23.11 9.97 -6.26
N LEU A 177 23.25 11.27 -6.00
CA LEU A 177 23.26 11.80 -4.65
C LEU A 177 21.88 11.66 -3.97
N ILE A 178 20.80 11.98 -4.67
CA ILE A 178 19.42 11.80 -4.17
C ILE A 178 19.17 10.32 -3.83
N ARG A 179 19.52 9.42 -4.74
CA ARG A 179 19.40 7.97 -4.54
C ARG A 179 20.17 7.51 -3.30
N PHE A 180 21.39 7.99 -3.11
CA PHE A 180 22.18 7.73 -1.91
C PHE A 180 21.48 8.25 -0.65
N VAL A 181 21.01 9.50 -0.67
CA VAL A 181 20.28 10.10 0.45
C VAL A 181 19.04 9.29 0.79
N HIS A 182 18.28 8.78 -0.19
CA HIS A 182 17.12 7.93 0.05
C HIS A 182 17.52 6.60 0.69
N ALA A 183 18.60 5.98 0.21
CA ALA A 183 19.09 4.70 0.73
C ALA A 183 19.51 4.74 2.21
N LEU A 184 19.78 5.93 2.78
CA LEU A 184 20.06 6.11 4.22
C LEU A 184 18.89 5.69 5.11
N TRP A 185 17.67 5.62 4.59
CA TRP A 185 16.48 5.25 5.34
C TRP A 185 16.08 3.77 5.24
N MET A 186 16.80 2.95 4.46
CA MET A 186 16.51 1.51 4.38
C MET A 186 16.77 0.78 5.71
N ASP A 187 16.07 -0.33 5.96
CA ASP A 187 16.17 -1.11 7.20
C ASP A 187 17.59 -1.62 7.48
N GLY A 188 18.39 -1.87 6.44
CA GLY A 188 19.80 -2.28 6.54
C GLY A 188 20.82 -1.13 6.67
N ALA A 189 20.36 0.13 6.73
CA ALA A 189 21.25 1.30 6.73
C ALA A 189 22.16 1.36 7.96
N VAL A 190 21.65 0.98 9.13
CA VAL A 190 22.40 1.04 10.42
C VAL A 190 23.69 0.22 10.37
N LEU A 191 23.73 -0.86 9.59
CA LEU A 191 24.92 -1.70 9.42
C LEU A 191 25.85 -1.24 8.30
N ARG A 192 25.40 -0.33 7.42
CA ARG A 192 26.12 0.06 6.18
C ARG A 192 26.76 1.44 6.26
N PHE A 193 26.20 2.34 7.06
CA PHE A 193 26.60 3.76 7.12
C PHE A 193 27.29 4.14 8.44
N PRO A 194 28.17 5.15 8.41
CA PRO A 194 28.75 5.76 9.61
C PRO A 194 27.71 6.22 10.63
N GLU A 195 28.06 6.18 11.92
CA GLU A 195 27.17 6.54 13.04
C GLU A 195 26.67 7.98 12.92
N GLU A 196 27.49 8.91 12.43
CA GLU A 196 27.11 10.30 12.23
C GLU A 196 25.92 10.45 11.26
N LEU A 197 25.91 9.65 10.18
CA LEU A 197 24.81 9.64 9.21
C LEU A 197 23.55 8.99 9.79
N ILE A 198 23.69 7.97 10.64
CA ILE A 198 22.56 7.34 11.33
C ILE A 198 21.94 8.32 12.34
N GLU A 199 22.75 9.01 13.13
CA GLU A 199 22.29 10.01 14.08
C GLU A 199 21.65 11.22 13.40
N ALA A 200 22.11 11.58 12.20
CA ALA A 200 21.54 12.68 11.41
C ALA A 200 20.10 12.42 10.90
N ARG A 201 19.63 11.16 10.94
CA ARG A 201 18.24 10.81 10.59
C ARG A 201 17.26 11.27 11.66
N LYS A 202 17.68 11.32 12.93
CA LYS A 202 16.79 11.65 14.06
C LYS A 202 16.24 13.06 13.96
N MET A 203 14.94 13.21 14.21
CA MET A 203 14.31 14.52 14.25
C MET A 203 14.52 15.16 15.63
N LYS A 204 15.49 16.06 15.72
CA LYS A 204 15.81 16.85 16.92
C LYS A 204 15.07 18.20 16.89
N ASN A 205 14.99 18.89 18.04
CA ASN A 205 14.42 20.23 18.19
C ASN A 205 12.93 20.37 17.82
N VAL A 206 12.14 19.32 18.04
CA VAL A 206 10.70 19.28 17.70
C VAL A 206 9.91 20.37 18.42
N ASP A 207 10.26 20.67 19.68
CA ASP A 207 9.60 21.73 20.45
C ASP A 207 9.77 23.12 19.80
N GLN A 208 10.93 23.39 19.19
CA GLN A 208 11.16 24.65 18.47
C GLN A 208 10.32 24.69 17.19
N ILE A 209 10.30 23.60 16.43
CA ILE A 209 9.52 23.49 15.18
C ILE A 209 8.03 23.73 15.46
N LEU A 210 7.47 23.13 16.51
CA LEU A 210 6.08 23.31 16.88
C LEU A 210 5.79 24.74 17.36
N ARG A 211 6.71 25.39 18.08
CA ARG A 211 6.56 26.78 18.55
C ARG A 211 6.53 27.78 17.40
N PHE A 212 7.49 27.70 16.47
CA PHE A 212 7.56 28.63 15.33
C PHE A 212 6.38 28.46 14.38
N ARG A 213 5.76 27.28 14.33
CA ARG A 213 4.60 27.01 13.47
C ARG A 213 3.25 27.38 14.09
N GLY A 214 3.21 27.68 15.39
CA GLY A 214 2.01 28.15 16.09
C GLY A 214 1.54 29.54 15.65
N GLU A 215 2.39 30.29 14.94
CA GLU A 215 2.10 31.59 14.38
C GLU A 215 2.37 31.55 12.86
N THR A 216 1.32 31.37 12.06
CA THR A 216 1.31 31.48 10.58
C THR A 216 1.84 30.26 9.81
N LEU A 217 1.00 29.78 8.89
CA LEU A 217 1.16 28.54 8.13
C LEU A 217 1.95 28.77 6.83
N GLU A 218 3.16 29.31 6.95
CA GLU A 218 4.14 29.33 5.88
C GLU A 218 5.38 28.56 6.35
N PHE A 219 5.93 27.72 5.47
CA PHE A 219 7.21 27.07 5.71
C PHE A 219 8.24 28.20 5.89
N LEU A 220 8.69 28.45 7.13
CA LEU A 220 9.86 29.30 7.28
C LEU A 220 11.07 28.51 6.77
N ASP A 221 11.67 29.03 5.70
CA ASP A 221 13.11 29.05 5.50
C ASP A 221 13.75 29.74 6.72
N VAL A 222 13.80 29.04 7.87
CA VAL A 222 14.63 29.50 8.98
C VAL A 222 16.08 29.37 8.49
N TRP A 223 16.67 30.48 8.04
CA TRP A 223 18.11 30.62 7.94
C TRP A 223 18.69 30.58 9.35
N PRO A 224 19.42 29.52 9.74
CA PRO A 224 20.12 29.50 11.00
C PRO A 224 21.49 30.12 10.75
N GLU A 225 21.57 31.43 10.85
CA GLU A 225 22.87 32.11 10.84
C GLU A 225 23.68 31.83 12.13
N GLU A 226 23.13 31.04 13.07
CA GLU A 226 23.74 30.79 14.39
C GLU A 226 23.81 29.30 14.84
N LEU A 227 23.54 28.32 13.96
CA LEU A 227 23.85 26.91 14.24
C LEU A 227 24.83 26.42 13.17
N GLU A 228 26.02 25.96 13.55
CA GLU A 228 26.93 25.28 12.61
C GLU A 228 26.15 24.26 11.76
N GLU A 229 26.35 24.28 10.43
CA GLU A 229 25.68 23.42 9.43
C GLU A 229 25.79 21.93 9.81
N GLY A 230 24.87 21.46 10.64
CA GLY A 230 24.81 20.08 11.10
C GLY A 230 24.49 19.14 9.93
N LEU A 231 25.02 17.92 9.98
CA LEU A 231 24.80 16.91 8.94
C LEU A 231 23.31 16.64 8.65
N ALA A 232 22.46 16.66 9.69
CA ALA A 232 21.01 16.50 9.55
C ALA A 232 20.36 17.61 8.71
N GLN A 233 20.76 18.87 8.94
CA GLN A 233 20.25 20.00 8.18
C GLN A 233 20.76 19.96 6.74
N TRP A 234 22.03 19.61 6.54
CA TRP A 234 22.58 19.46 5.19
C TRP A 234 21.82 18.38 4.40
N LEU A 235 21.52 17.21 5.00
CA LEU A 235 20.73 16.14 4.36
C LEU A 235 19.33 16.60 3.95
N GLN A 236 18.72 17.49 4.75
CA GLN A 236 17.44 18.10 4.39
C GLN A 236 17.60 19.07 3.21
N LEU A 237 18.51 20.03 3.32
CA LEU A 237 18.73 21.07 2.31
C LEU A 237 19.14 20.49 0.96
N ILE A 238 20.05 19.52 0.94
CA ILE A 238 20.52 18.90 -0.31
C ILE A 238 19.39 18.14 -1.02
N ARG A 239 18.51 17.48 -0.25
CA ARG A 239 17.35 16.79 -0.79
C ARG A 239 16.34 17.77 -1.36
N GLU A 240 15.98 18.80 -0.59
CA GLU A 240 14.99 19.81 -1.00
C GLU A 240 15.48 20.60 -2.22
N SER A 241 16.74 21.08 -2.21
CA SER A 241 17.35 21.78 -3.36
C SER A 241 17.40 20.88 -4.59
N GLY A 242 17.76 19.60 -4.41
CA GLY A 242 17.75 18.62 -5.49
C GLY A 242 16.36 18.38 -6.08
N TYR A 243 15.34 18.29 -5.23
CA TYR A 243 13.94 18.18 -5.66
C TYR A 243 13.45 19.42 -6.39
N ASN A 244 13.74 20.61 -5.86
CA ASN A 244 13.38 21.88 -6.49
C ASN A 244 14.01 22.00 -7.88
N LEU A 245 15.29 21.68 -8.04
CA LEU A 245 15.96 21.69 -9.33
C LEU A 245 15.22 20.79 -10.35
N LEU A 246 14.86 19.56 -9.95
CA LEU A 246 14.10 18.65 -10.82
C LEU A 246 12.71 19.21 -11.15
N GLY A 247 11.98 19.71 -10.14
CA GLY A 247 10.66 20.31 -10.32
C GLY A 247 10.68 21.51 -11.25
N LEU A 248 11.66 22.40 -11.10
CA LEU A 248 11.86 23.57 -11.95
C LEU A 248 12.13 23.15 -13.40
N CYS A 249 12.93 22.10 -13.63
CA CYS A 249 13.15 21.57 -14.98
C CYS A 249 11.84 21.16 -15.67
N ALA A 250 10.85 20.67 -14.93
CA ALA A 250 9.55 20.36 -15.49
C ALA A 250 8.72 21.61 -15.87
N THR A 251 8.89 22.71 -15.14
CA THR A 251 8.12 23.94 -15.39
C THR A 251 8.61 24.74 -16.60
N ILE A 252 9.86 24.53 -17.03
CA ILE A 252 10.47 25.24 -18.16
C ILE A 252 10.10 24.57 -19.48
N LYS A 253 9.66 25.37 -20.45
CA LYS A 253 9.19 24.87 -21.75
C LYS A 253 10.30 24.11 -22.49
N GLY A 254 10.04 22.85 -22.85
CA GLY A 254 10.98 21.98 -23.59
C GLY A 254 12.00 21.25 -22.70
N ALA A 255 12.35 21.83 -21.54
CA ALA A 255 13.34 21.27 -20.62
C ALA A 255 12.94 19.89 -20.07
N PHE A 256 11.65 19.63 -19.84
CA PHE A 256 11.17 18.31 -19.40
C PHE A 256 11.66 17.19 -20.32
N SER A 257 11.46 17.33 -21.63
CA SER A 257 11.84 16.31 -22.63
C SER A 257 13.34 16.26 -22.91
N GLU A 258 14.05 17.38 -22.75
CA GLU A 258 15.48 17.48 -23.09
C GLU A 258 16.39 17.06 -21.93
N LEU A 259 15.98 17.31 -20.69
CA LEU A 259 16.83 17.14 -19.51
C LEU A 259 16.47 15.93 -18.64
N LEU A 260 15.19 15.52 -18.63
CA LEU A 260 14.70 14.49 -17.72
C LEU A 260 14.58 13.15 -18.44
N ASP A 261 15.39 12.18 -18.00
CA ASP A 261 15.29 10.79 -18.45
C ASP A 261 14.40 9.98 -17.51
N ASN A 262 13.34 9.36 -18.06
CA ASN A 262 12.35 8.59 -17.30
C ASN A 262 13.02 7.50 -16.44
N SER A 263 13.96 6.75 -17.03
CA SER A 263 14.57 5.60 -16.37
C SER A 263 15.44 6.04 -15.19
N SER A 264 16.30 7.04 -15.40
CA SER A 264 17.23 7.56 -14.40
C SER A 264 16.50 8.24 -13.25
N ILE A 265 15.46 9.02 -13.56
CA ILE A 265 14.65 9.72 -12.57
C ILE A 265 13.88 8.72 -11.71
N ASN A 266 13.15 7.78 -12.31
CA ASN A 266 12.42 6.76 -11.55
C ASN A 266 13.35 5.92 -10.67
N ASN A 267 14.50 5.50 -11.20
CA ASN A 267 15.49 4.76 -10.42
C ASN A 267 16.06 5.57 -9.24
N ALA A 268 16.13 6.90 -9.36
CA ALA A 268 16.65 7.74 -8.28
C ALA A 268 15.62 8.05 -7.20
N ILE A 269 14.36 8.31 -7.58
CA ILE A 269 13.34 8.80 -6.64
C ILE A 269 12.35 7.73 -6.16
N MET A 270 12.13 6.66 -6.94
CA MET A 270 11.14 5.61 -6.62
C MET A 270 11.74 4.34 -6.03
N GLU A 271 13.04 4.08 -6.24
CA GLU A 271 13.68 2.81 -5.81
C GLU A 271 13.51 2.54 -4.30
N ASN A 272 13.70 3.57 -3.47
CA ASN A 272 13.69 3.44 -2.00
C ASN A 272 12.49 4.14 -1.36
N ILE A 273 11.41 4.37 -2.13
CA ILE A 273 10.25 5.15 -1.66
C ILE A 273 9.61 4.55 -0.40
N ARG A 274 9.55 3.22 -0.30
CA ARG A 274 8.92 2.51 0.81
C ARG A 274 9.64 2.66 2.16
N SER A 275 10.87 3.16 2.14
CA SER A 275 11.65 3.42 3.35
C SER A 275 11.59 4.88 3.80
N MET A 276 10.97 5.78 3.02
CA MET A 276 11.01 7.21 3.30
C MET A 276 10.07 7.62 4.45
N GLU A 277 10.59 8.41 5.38
CA GLU A 277 9.74 9.08 6.40
C GLU A 277 8.77 10.09 5.77
N ILE A 278 7.64 10.31 6.43
CA ILE A 278 6.56 11.20 5.99
C ILE A 278 7.08 12.58 5.55
N ARG A 279 7.93 13.22 6.36
CA ARG A 279 8.49 14.56 6.07
C ARG A 279 9.30 14.64 4.77
N HIS A 280 9.84 13.52 4.30
CA HIS A 280 10.61 13.46 3.06
C HIS A 280 9.71 13.14 1.87
N LEU A 281 8.71 12.30 2.10
CA LEU A 281 7.66 11.99 1.15
C LEU A 281 6.83 13.23 0.79
N THR A 282 6.46 14.07 1.78
CA THR A 282 5.69 15.30 1.53
C THR A 282 6.46 16.27 0.62
N LYS A 283 7.77 16.43 0.83
CA LYS A 283 8.64 17.24 -0.02
C LYS A 283 8.79 16.67 -1.43
N LEU A 284 8.92 15.35 -1.57
CA LEU A 284 8.99 14.72 -2.88
C LEU A 284 7.71 14.98 -3.69
N ILE A 285 6.54 14.81 -3.04
CA ILE A 285 5.25 15.04 -3.68
C ILE A 285 5.12 16.50 -4.14
N ASP A 286 5.40 17.45 -3.25
CA ASP A 286 5.16 18.87 -3.51
C ASP A 286 6.14 19.46 -4.53
N LEU A 287 7.41 19.09 -4.44
CA LEU A 287 8.49 19.71 -5.21
C LEU A 287 8.82 18.98 -6.53
N VAL A 288 8.49 17.70 -6.66
CA VAL A 288 8.82 16.91 -7.86
C VAL A 288 7.55 16.38 -8.53
N ILE A 289 6.75 15.60 -7.80
CA ILE A 289 5.64 14.84 -8.40
C ILE A 289 4.54 15.77 -8.94
N VAL A 290 4.12 16.76 -8.15
CA VAL A 290 3.10 17.72 -8.57
C VAL A 290 3.55 18.53 -9.80
N PRO A 291 4.77 19.13 -9.84
CA PRO A 291 5.28 19.76 -11.05
C PRO A 291 5.32 18.83 -12.26
N PHE A 292 5.75 17.57 -12.07
CA PHE A 292 5.83 16.61 -13.17
C PHE A 292 4.45 16.31 -13.75
N ILE A 293 3.43 16.15 -12.92
CA ILE A 293 2.07 15.90 -13.39
C ILE A 293 1.50 17.09 -14.14
N LYS A 294 1.72 18.30 -13.64
CA LYS A 294 1.19 19.52 -14.26
C LYS A 294 1.85 19.84 -15.60
N HIS A 295 3.13 19.51 -15.76
CA HIS A 295 3.91 19.98 -16.90
C HIS A 295 4.45 18.87 -17.81
N CYS A 296 4.19 17.59 -17.51
CA CYS A 296 4.59 16.49 -18.39
C CYS A 296 3.85 16.58 -19.75
N PRO A 297 4.58 16.57 -20.88
CA PRO A 297 3.99 16.55 -22.20
C PRO A 297 3.05 15.35 -22.40
N HIS A 298 1.91 15.56 -23.07
CA HIS A 298 0.88 14.53 -23.27
C HIS A 298 1.41 13.25 -23.94
N ASN A 299 2.36 13.37 -24.86
CA ASN A 299 2.97 12.23 -25.56
C ASN A 299 3.83 11.34 -24.64
N LEU A 300 4.22 11.83 -23.46
CA LEU A 300 5.06 11.13 -22.50
C LEU A 300 4.26 10.54 -21.32
N TRP A 301 2.96 10.81 -21.21
CA TRP A 301 2.14 10.36 -20.08
C TRP A 301 2.16 8.84 -19.90
N VAL A 302 2.08 8.07 -20.98
CA VAL A 302 2.07 6.61 -20.94
C VAL A 302 3.36 6.06 -20.32
N GLU A 303 4.50 6.67 -20.65
CA GLU A 303 5.82 6.26 -20.17
C GLU A 303 6.08 6.71 -18.72
N TRP A 304 5.55 7.86 -18.33
CA TRP A 304 5.86 8.51 -17.05
C TRP A 304 4.86 8.25 -15.94
N MET A 305 3.55 8.41 -16.20
CA MET A 305 2.56 8.58 -15.15
C MET A 305 2.41 7.33 -14.28
N LEU A 306 2.27 6.15 -14.88
CA LEU A 306 2.09 4.91 -14.11
C LEU A 306 3.34 4.55 -13.31
N LYS A 307 4.55 4.72 -13.89
CA LYS A 307 5.81 4.42 -13.20
C LYS A 307 6.05 5.32 -11.98
N LEU A 308 5.58 6.56 -12.04
CA LEU A 308 5.67 7.48 -10.91
C LEU A 308 4.55 7.26 -9.88
N LEU A 309 3.31 7.15 -10.34
CA LEU A 309 2.14 7.21 -9.48
C LEU A 309 1.80 5.88 -8.81
N LEU A 310 2.04 4.74 -9.47
CA LEU A 310 1.77 3.43 -8.86
C LEU A 310 2.55 3.21 -7.56
N PRO A 311 3.90 3.26 -7.54
CA PRO A 311 4.64 3.03 -6.30
C PRO A 311 4.38 4.12 -5.24
N LEU A 312 4.10 5.36 -5.68
CA LEU A 312 3.78 6.46 -4.79
C LEU A 312 2.42 6.27 -4.11
N PHE A 313 1.35 6.00 -4.87
CA PHE A 313 0.02 5.82 -4.29
C PHE A 313 -0.10 4.54 -3.50
N ASP A 314 0.62 3.49 -3.90
CA ASP A 314 0.74 2.26 -3.11
C ASP A 314 1.31 2.57 -1.72
N TYR A 315 2.46 3.24 -1.66
CA TYR A 315 3.08 3.58 -0.38
C TYR A 315 2.30 4.62 0.44
N CYS A 316 1.83 5.70 -0.20
CA CYS A 316 0.98 6.69 0.46
C CYS A 316 -0.31 6.07 0.98
N GLY A 317 -0.90 5.13 0.25
CA GLY A 317 -2.07 4.37 0.65
C GLY A 317 -1.84 3.63 1.96
N ASP A 318 -0.76 2.84 2.05
CA ASP A 318 -0.39 2.12 3.26
C ASP A 318 -0.14 3.08 4.44
N VAL A 319 0.71 4.10 4.23
CA VAL A 319 1.08 5.08 5.28
C VAL A 319 -0.15 5.78 5.85
N LEU A 320 -1.01 6.29 4.96
CA LEU A 320 -2.21 7.02 5.36
C LEU A 320 -3.23 6.09 6.00
N TYR A 321 -3.45 4.90 5.44
CA TYR A 321 -4.38 3.92 5.99
C TYR A 321 -4.05 3.60 7.45
N TYR A 322 -2.83 3.13 7.73
CA TYR A 322 -2.45 2.72 9.08
C TYR A 322 -2.40 3.90 10.05
N SER A 323 -1.87 5.05 9.62
CA SER A 323 -1.73 6.22 10.49
C SER A 323 -3.07 6.84 10.85
N TRP A 324 -3.99 6.97 9.88
CA TRP A 324 -5.34 7.48 10.15
C TRP A 324 -6.20 6.47 10.89
N PHE A 325 -6.13 5.18 10.54
CA PHE A 325 -6.85 4.14 11.26
C PHE A 325 -6.50 4.15 12.75
N SER A 326 -5.20 4.16 13.06
CA SER A 326 -4.72 4.23 14.45
C SER A 326 -5.16 5.54 15.13
N LEU A 327 -5.06 6.69 14.44
CA LEU A 327 -5.50 7.96 15.02
C LEU A 327 -7.01 8.02 15.28
N LEU A 328 -7.83 7.50 14.37
CA LEU A 328 -9.29 7.50 14.45
C LEU A 328 -9.80 6.62 15.58
N HIS A 329 -9.21 5.43 15.76
CA HIS A 329 -9.74 4.41 16.67
C HIS A 329 -8.94 4.27 17.98
N ASN A 330 -7.62 4.46 17.94
CA ASN A 330 -6.75 4.36 19.12
C ASN A 330 -6.42 5.73 19.73
N GLY A 331 -6.78 6.82 19.03
CA GLY A 331 -6.56 8.18 19.51
C GLY A 331 -5.13 8.69 19.35
N GLN A 332 -4.24 7.97 18.66
CA GLN A 332 -2.91 8.44 18.26
C GLN A 332 -2.48 7.73 16.98
N ALA A 333 -1.75 8.41 16.09
CA ALA A 333 -1.22 7.75 14.89
C ALA A 333 -0.25 6.62 15.27
N ASN A 334 0.78 6.91 16.08
CA ASN A 334 1.74 5.95 16.66
C ASN A 334 2.14 4.82 15.69
N VAL A 335 2.68 5.20 14.52
CA VAL A 335 3.24 4.26 13.55
C VAL A 335 4.72 4.60 13.32
N PRO A 336 5.62 4.22 14.25
CA PRO A 336 7.01 4.70 14.25
C PRO A 336 7.76 4.44 12.95
N LEU A 337 7.40 3.37 12.22
CA LEU A 337 7.96 3.07 10.89
C LEU A 337 7.83 4.24 9.89
N PHE A 338 6.76 5.03 9.95
CA PHE A 338 6.50 6.10 8.98
C PHE A 338 6.93 7.49 9.46
N PHE A 339 6.85 7.73 10.77
CA PHE A 339 7.22 9.01 11.37
C PHE A 339 8.72 9.13 11.62
N GLY A 340 9.43 8.00 11.71
CA GLY A 340 10.84 7.95 12.07
C GLY A 340 11.07 8.21 13.56
N TYR A 341 12.32 8.43 13.93
CA TYR A 341 12.69 8.69 15.33
C TYR A 341 12.55 10.17 15.68
N ILE A 342 11.48 10.51 16.39
CA ILE A 342 11.16 11.86 16.87
C ILE A 342 11.67 12.01 18.31
N CYS A 343 12.57 12.97 18.56
CA CYS A 343 13.08 13.26 19.89
C CYS A 343 12.21 14.31 20.61
N GLY A 344 11.58 13.95 21.72
CA GLY A 344 10.78 14.87 22.54
C GLY A 344 10.05 14.16 23.67
N SER A 345 9.23 14.91 24.42
CA SER A 345 8.25 14.33 25.34
C SER A 345 7.15 13.59 24.57
N GLU A 346 6.43 12.67 25.22
CA GLU A 346 5.31 11.95 24.60
C GLU A 346 4.25 12.90 24.00
N GLU A 347 3.95 14.00 24.69
CA GLU A 347 3.02 15.03 24.21
C GLU A 347 3.55 15.74 22.96
N THR A 348 4.83 16.12 22.96
CA THR A 348 5.48 16.77 21.81
C THR A 348 5.53 15.83 20.61
N VAL A 349 5.87 14.56 20.82
CA VAL A 349 5.88 13.53 19.77
C VAL A 349 4.48 13.36 19.19
N SER A 350 3.45 13.17 20.04
CA SER A 350 2.06 13.02 19.59
C SER A 350 1.57 14.23 18.77
N LYS A 351 1.90 15.45 19.19
CA LYS A 351 1.57 16.67 18.43
C LYS A 351 2.27 16.69 17.07
N MET A 352 3.55 16.30 17.02
CA MET A 352 4.33 16.25 15.79
C MET A 352 3.81 15.18 14.82
N GLU A 353 3.43 14.00 15.32
CA GLU A 353 2.81 12.93 14.52
C GLU A 353 1.52 13.42 13.85
N ASN A 354 0.62 14.05 14.61
CA ASN A 354 -0.62 14.61 14.06
C ASN A 354 -0.31 15.66 12.96
N TYR A 355 0.68 16.51 13.21
CA TYR A 355 1.11 17.53 12.26
C TYR A 355 1.65 16.92 10.95
N LEU A 356 2.55 15.94 11.04
CA LEU A 356 3.14 15.27 9.88
C LEU A 356 2.07 14.50 9.08
N LEU A 357 1.13 13.85 9.77
CA LEU A 357 0.02 13.15 9.13
C LEU A 357 -0.89 14.11 8.36
N LEU A 358 -1.23 15.27 8.95
CA LEU A 358 -1.99 16.32 8.26
C LEU A 358 -1.23 16.87 7.05
N ASP A 359 0.08 17.13 7.17
CA ASP A 359 0.90 17.62 6.06
C ASP A 359 0.91 16.62 4.89
N LEU A 360 1.13 15.33 5.15
CA LEU A 360 1.07 14.30 4.11
C LEU A 360 -0.30 14.25 3.45
N THR A 361 -1.36 14.26 4.26
CA THR A 361 -2.74 14.21 3.77
C THR A 361 -3.03 15.40 2.84
N ARG A 362 -2.56 16.61 3.19
CA ARG A 362 -2.65 17.81 2.35
C ARG A 362 -1.85 17.67 1.07
N LYS A 363 -0.60 17.20 1.12
CA LYS A 363 0.24 17.04 -0.10
C LYS A 363 -0.33 15.99 -1.05
N VAL A 364 -0.82 14.86 -0.53
CA VAL A 364 -1.50 13.84 -1.35
C VAL A 364 -2.81 14.40 -1.92
N SER A 365 -3.58 15.18 -1.15
CA SER A 365 -4.80 15.82 -1.66
C SER A 365 -4.52 16.85 -2.74
N LYS A 366 -3.47 17.67 -2.59
CA LYS A 366 -2.98 18.60 -3.62
C LYS A 366 -2.56 17.88 -4.89
N LEU A 367 -1.93 16.72 -4.76
CA LEU A 367 -1.59 15.84 -5.87
C LEU A 367 -2.86 15.33 -6.59
N LEU A 368 -3.86 14.86 -5.85
CA LEU A 368 -5.16 14.46 -6.42
C LEU A 368 -5.84 15.63 -7.15
N GLY A 369 -5.86 16.82 -6.54
CA GLY A 369 -6.37 18.03 -7.18
C GLY A 369 -5.62 18.42 -8.45
N ALA A 370 -4.29 18.28 -8.46
CA ALA A 370 -3.48 18.52 -9.65
C ALA A 370 -3.83 17.54 -10.78
N LEU A 371 -3.98 16.26 -10.46
CA LEU A 371 -4.42 15.24 -11.41
C LEU A 371 -5.78 15.57 -12.01
N ALA A 372 -6.70 16.10 -11.20
CA ALA A 372 -8.06 16.46 -11.60
C ALA A 372 -8.19 17.80 -12.34
N SER A 373 -7.09 18.52 -12.55
CA SER A 373 -7.14 19.83 -13.20
C SER A 373 -7.77 19.75 -14.59
N GLN A 374 -8.53 20.79 -14.94
CA GLN A 374 -9.28 20.86 -16.19
C GLN A 374 -8.38 20.76 -17.42
N GLU A 375 -7.18 21.34 -17.35
CA GLU A 375 -6.18 21.31 -18.42
C GLU A 375 -5.80 19.87 -18.79
N LEU A 376 -5.69 18.98 -17.81
CA LEU A 376 -5.29 17.58 -17.99
C LEU A 376 -6.47 16.65 -18.31
N ASN A 377 -7.72 17.13 -18.20
CA ASN A 377 -8.93 16.30 -18.28
C ASN A 377 -10.06 16.89 -19.14
N GLN A 378 -9.73 17.65 -20.18
CA GLN A 378 -10.72 18.31 -21.05
C GLN A 378 -11.81 17.36 -21.58
N GLY A 379 -11.50 16.08 -21.80
CA GLY A 379 -12.47 15.08 -22.25
C GLY A 379 -13.56 14.78 -21.21
N VAL A 380 -13.21 14.66 -19.93
CA VAL A 380 -14.16 14.32 -18.85
C VAL A 380 -15.10 15.49 -18.58
N TYR A 381 -14.58 16.72 -18.54
CA TYR A 381 -15.40 17.92 -18.35
C TYR A 381 -16.39 18.15 -19.49
N ARG A 382 -16.01 17.82 -20.73
CA ARG A 382 -16.94 17.86 -21.87
C ARG A 382 -18.04 16.80 -21.76
N ALA A 383 -17.74 15.61 -21.24
CA ALA A 383 -18.73 14.57 -20.99
C ALA A 383 -19.68 14.93 -19.83
N GLY A 384 -19.17 15.57 -18.76
CA GLY A 384 -19.98 16.08 -17.64
C GLY A 384 -21.01 17.13 -18.06
N LEU A 385 -20.66 18.02 -19.00
CA LEU A 385 -21.61 18.98 -19.58
C LEU A 385 -22.69 18.32 -20.47
N VAL A 386 -22.41 17.14 -21.03
CA VAL A 386 -23.37 16.37 -21.83
C VAL A 386 -24.33 15.60 -20.93
N LEU A 387 -23.93 15.20 -19.72
CA LEU A 387 -24.82 14.56 -18.73
C LEU A 387 -25.94 15.49 -18.21
N ASP A 388 -25.77 16.81 -18.27
CA ASP A 388 -26.83 17.80 -17.99
C ASP A 388 -27.88 17.89 -19.11
N MET A 389 -27.60 17.33 -20.29
CA MET A 389 -28.49 17.31 -21.46
C MET A 389 -28.85 15.84 -21.74
N ASN A 390 -30.06 15.41 -21.36
CA ASN A 390 -30.66 14.07 -21.57
C ASN A 390 -30.55 13.51 -23.00
N SER A 391 -29.34 13.24 -23.48
CA SER A 391 -29.04 12.82 -24.84
C SER A 391 -28.13 11.60 -24.78
N ALA A 392 -28.57 10.58 -25.52
CA ALA A 392 -28.12 9.21 -25.43
C ALA A 392 -26.61 9.05 -25.62
N SER A 393 -26.08 8.05 -24.90
CA SER A 393 -24.78 7.39 -25.02
C SER A 393 -24.13 7.54 -26.41
N HIS A 394 -23.13 8.40 -26.51
CA HIS A 394 -22.06 8.21 -27.48
C HIS A 394 -20.85 7.63 -26.76
N ASP A 395 -20.23 6.62 -27.37
CA ASP A 395 -19.05 5.86 -26.92
C ASP A 395 -17.88 6.77 -26.50
N PHE A 396 -17.93 7.37 -25.32
CA PHE A 396 -16.82 8.13 -24.77
C PHE A 396 -15.76 7.15 -24.24
N LYS A 397 -14.77 6.84 -25.06
CA LYS A 397 -13.57 6.15 -24.60
C LYS A 397 -12.65 7.16 -23.92
N CYS A 398 -12.53 7.07 -22.59
CA CYS A 398 -11.44 7.70 -21.85
C CYS A 398 -10.11 7.18 -22.40
N THR A 399 -9.52 7.93 -23.33
CA THR A 399 -8.18 7.63 -23.85
C THR A 399 -7.13 8.44 -23.07
N PRO A 400 -5.88 7.95 -22.99
CA PRO A 400 -4.78 8.68 -22.34
C PRO A 400 -4.63 10.12 -22.85
N SER A 401 -4.96 10.37 -24.12
CA SER A 401 -4.92 11.69 -24.76
C SER A 401 -6.04 12.66 -24.35
N THR A 402 -7.08 12.19 -23.66
CA THR A 402 -8.28 12.99 -23.34
C THR A 402 -8.50 13.23 -21.85
N SER A 403 -7.94 12.35 -21.00
CA SER A 403 -8.05 12.44 -19.56
C SER A 403 -6.94 11.68 -18.86
N LEU A 404 -6.12 12.40 -18.10
CA LEU A 404 -5.13 11.79 -17.23
C LEU A 404 -5.78 10.99 -16.10
N VAL A 405 -6.83 11.52 -15.47
CA VAL A 405 -7.57 10.83 -14.40
C VAL A 405 -8.21 9.55 -14.94
N GLY A 406 -8.87 9.61 -16.10
CA GLY A 406 -9.43 8.44 -16.76
C GLY A 406 -8.37 7.39 -17.09
N TYR A 407 -7.19 7.80 -17.57
CA TYR A 407 -6.09 6.89 -17.83
C TYR A 407 -5.61 6.16 -16.57
N ILE A 408 -5.37 6.90 -15.50
CA ILE A 408 -4.85 6.35 -14.24
C ILE A 408 -5.92 5.45 -13.58
N LEU A 409 -7.18 5.84 -13.60
CA LEU A 409 -8.29 5.04 -13.04
C LEU A 409 -8.51 3.73 -13.79
N LEU A 410 -8.36 3.74 -15.11
CA LEU A 410 -8.53 2.53 -15.93
C LEU A 410 -7.32 1.58 -15.86
N ASN A 411 -6.20 2.02 -15.28
CA ASN A 411 -4.98 1.22 -15.05
C ASN A 411 -4.76 0.92 -13.55
N ASP A 412 -5.83 0.86 -12.75
CA ASP A 412 -5.83 0.35 -11.37
C ASP A 412 -4.90 1.08 -10.37
N CYS A 413 -4.48 2.32 -10.62
CA CYS A 413 -3.62 3.04 -9.66
C CYS A 413 -4.31 3.48 -8.36
N PHE A 414 -5.60 3.18 -8.20
CA PHE A 414 -6.41 3.61 -7.06
C PHE A 414 -6.88 2.44 -6.18
N THR A 415 -6.51 1.20 -6.50
CA THR A 415 -7.04 -0.01 -5.83
C THR A 415 -6.75 -0.09 -4.33
N ARG A 416 -5.76 0.64 -3.83
CA ARG A 416 -5.40 0.72 -2.41
C ARG A 416 -5.81 2.01 -1.69
N LEU A 417 -6.46 2.94 -2.39
CA LEU A 417 -6.91 4.20 -1.79
C LEU A 417 -8.30 4.03 -1.16
N SER A 418 -8.34 3.71 0.14
CA SER A 418 -9.60 3.64 0.91
C SER A 418 -10.06 5.03 1.35
N MET A 419 -11.24 5.47 0.92
CA MET A 419 -11.82 6.80 1.28
C MET A 419 -12.40 6.84 2.69
N ASN A 420 -12.75 5.68 3.25
CA ASN A 420 -13.31 5.57 4.61
C ASN A 420 -12.27 5.90 5.69
N LEU A 421 -10.99 5.73 5.39
CA LEU A 421 -9.86 5.96 6.29
C LEU A 421 -8.93 7.07 5.79
N PHE A 422 -9.37 7.78 4.75
CA PHE A 422 -8.68 8.93 4.21
C PHE A 422 -9.01 10.15 5.06
N GLY A 423 -8.06 10.61 5.88
CA GLY A 423 -8.27 11.78 6.72
C GLY A 423 -8.41 13.11 5.96
N CYS A 424 -8.48 13.10 4.62
CA CYS A 424 -8.85 14.30 3.87
C CYS A 424 -10.22 14.83 4.29
N TRP A 425 -11.13 13.96 4.76
CA TRP A 425 -12.42 14.39 5.27
C TRP A 425 -12.31 15.06 6.64
N VAL A 426 -11.31 14.71 7.44
CA VAL A 426 -11.04 15.34 8.73
C VAL A 426 -10.47 16.75 8.52
N ASP A 427 -9.46 16.88 7.66
CA ASP A 427 -8.77 18.15 7.40
C ASP A 427 -9.41 18.98 6.29
N GLY A 428 -9.93 20.16 6.63
CA GLY A 428 -10.66 21.01 5.69
C GLY A 428 -9.83 21.47 4.47
N GLU A 429 -8.52 21.67 4.64
CA GLU A 429 -7.63 22.05 3.53
C GLU A 429 -7.44 20.88 2.55
N ALA A 430 -7.10 19.70 3.07
CA ALA A 430 -7.02 18.47 2.28
C ALA A 430 -8.35 18.12 1.59
N ALA A 431 -9.50 18.32 2.24
CA ALA A 431 -10.80 18.11 1.63
C ALA A 431 -10.99 18.98 0.38
N ILE A 432 -10.73 20.28 0.48
CA ILE A 432 -10.89 21.21 -0.65
C ILE A 432 -10.05 20.78 -1.86
N ASP A 433 -8.79 20.38 -1.61
CA ASP A 433 -7.88 19.98 -2.67
C ASP A 433 -8.24 18.64 -3.33
N SER A 434 -8.87 17.72 -2.58
CA SER A 434 -9.25 16.38 -3.07
C SER A 434 -10.63 16.31 -3.74
N ILE A 435 -11.54 17.25 -3.45
CA ILE A 435 -12.90 17.28 -4.01
C ILE A 435 -12.93 17.31 -5.57
N PRO A 436 -12.12 18.12 -6.28
CA PRO A 436 -12.09 18.11 -7.75
C PRO A 436 -11.79 16.72 -8.33
N PHE A 437 -10.91 15.98 -7.66
CA PHE A 437 -10.60 14.61 -8.04
C PHE A 437 -11.80 13.68 -7.84
N CYS A 438 -12.50 13.82 -6.72
CA CYS A 438 -13.71 13.08 -6.43
C CYS A 438 -14.83 13.32 -7.46
N HIS A 439 -15.02 14.57 -7.91
CA HIS A 439 -15.92 14.88 -9.03
C HIS A 439 -15.50 14.15 -10.31
N SER A 440 -14.20 14.11 -10.60
CA SER A 440 -13.67 13.38 -11.77
C SER A 440 -13.93 11.87 -11.66
N LEU A 441 -13.85 11.28 -10.46
CA LEU A 441 -14.20 9.86 -10.24
C LEU A 441 -15.66 9.59 -10.63
N VAL A 442 -16.58 10.43 -10.16
CA VAL A 442 -18.02 10.31 -10.46
C VAL A 442 -18.25 10.36 -11.97
N GLN A 443 -17.67 11.36 -12.64
CA GLN A 443 -17.83 11.55 -14.08
C GLN A 443 -17.22 10.42 -14.90
N VAL A 444 -16.01 9.96 -14.56
CA VAL A 444 -15.36 8.83 -15.26
C VAL A 444 -16.14 7.54 -15.07
N ALA A 445 -16.65 7.27 -13.86
CA ALA A 445 -17.44 6.08 -13.59
C ALA A 445 -18.72 6.02 -14.44
N VAL A 446 -19.39 7.17 -14.62
CA VAL A 446 -20.55 7.29 -15.51
C VAL A 446 -20.14 7.10 -16.97
N ALA A 447 -19.14 7.86 -17.44
CA ALA A 447 -18.75 7.88 -18.84
C ALA A 447 -18.22 6.52 -19.33
N THR A 448 -17.55 5.76 -18.45
CA THR A 448 -16.94 4.46 -18.80
C THR A 448 -17.77 3.26 -18.38
N ASN A 449 -18.92 3.47 -17.71
CA ASN A 449 -19.74 2.43 -17.12
C ASN A 449 -18.92 1.46 -16.23
N ASN A 450 -17.95 1.98 -15.48
CA ASN A 450 -17.02 1.15 -14.69
C ASN A 450 -17.65 0.75 -13.35
N GLU A 451 -18.16 -0.47 -13.29
CA GLU A 451 -18.86 -0.99 -12.11
C GLU A 451 -18.02 -1.04 -10.81
N LYS A 452 -16.70 -1.29 -10.91
CA LYS A 452 -15.79 -1.24 -9.75
C LYS A 452 -15.76 0.16 -9.14
N LEU A 453 -15.65 1.18 -9.99
CA LEU A 453 -15.60 2.57 -9.57
C LEU A 453 -16.96 3.06 -9.05
N LYS A 454 -18.07 2.60 -9.65
CA LYS A 454 -19.42 2.89 -9.14
C LYS A 454 -19.65 2.34 -7.73
N ARG A 455 -19.23 1.10 -7.46
CA ARG A 455 -19.30 0.51 -6.11
C ARG A 455 -18.45 1.29 -5.13
N PHE A 456 -17.20 1.59 -5.48
CA PHE A 456 -16.34 2.42 -4.65
C PHE A 456 -16.99 3.78 -4.29
N ILE A 457 -17.63 4.45 -5.25
CA ILE A 457 -18.34 5.71 -4.99
C ILE A 457 -19.51 5.51 -4.02
N LYS A 458 -20.29 4.44 -4.19
CA LYS A 458 -21.50 4.17 -3.40
C LYS A 458 -21.21 3.61 -2.01
N ASP A 459 -20.27 2.70 -1.91
CA ASP A 459 -20.06 1.83 -0.75
C ASP A 459 -18.96 2.39 0.17
N ASP A 460 -18.00 3.15 -0.38
CA ASP A 460 -16.91 3.77 0.37
C ASP A 460 -17.05 5.29 0.44
N MET A 461 -17.05 5.96 -0.71
CA MET A 461 -16.93 7.42 -0.76
C MET A 461 -18.16 8.14 -0.21
N LEU A 462 -19.36 7.72 -0.61
CA LEU A 462 -20.60 8.37 -0.19
C LEU A 462 -20.84 8.26 1.33
N PRO A 463 -20.71 7.09 1.97
CA PRO A 463 -20.85 6.97 3.42
C PRO A 463 -19.82 7.80 4.19
N ALA A 464 -18.57 7.87 3.72
CA ALA A 464 -17.54 8.72 4.32
C ALA A 464 -17.94 10.21 4.28
N ILE A 465 -18.47 10.68 3.14
CA ILE A 465 -18.99 12.05 3.00
C ILE A 465 -20.15 12.31 3.96
N ILE A 466 -21.11 11.40 4.06
CA ILE A 466 -22.28 11.57 4.95
C ILE A 466 -21.84 11.62 6.42
N ARG A 467 -20.92 10.75 6.85
CA ARG A 467 -20.33 10.78 8.21
C ARG A 467 -19.65 12.12 8.49
N ARG A 468 -18.95 12.70 7.51
CA ARG A 468 -18.31 14.02 7.62
C ARG A 468 -19.31 15.19 7.67
N LEU A 469 -20.40 15.11 6.92
CA LEU A 469 -21.44 16.13 6.84
C LEU A 469 -22.41 16.11 8.05
N TYR A 470 -22.26 15.14 8.96
CA TYR A 470 -23.10 15.04 10.14
C TYR A 470 -22.31 15.31 11.43
N ASP A 471 -22.25 16.59 11.83
CA ASP A 471 -21.42 17.07 12.93
C ASP A 471 -21.75 16.43 14.30
N ASP A 472 -23.00 16.02 14.52
CA ASP A 472 -23.47 15.42 15.78
C ASP A 472 -23.32 13.90 15.84
N LEU A 473 -22.93 13.24 14.74
CA LEU A 473 -22.78 11.79 14.70
C LEU A 473 -21.63 11.36 15.64
N PRO A 474 -21.86 10.41 16.57
CA PRO A 474 -20.81 9.93 17.48
C PRO A 474 -19.88 8.90 16.78
N CYS A 475 -19.25 9.31 15.69
CA CYS A 475 -18.30 8.51 14.90
C CYS A 475 -16.84 8.95 15.13
N ALA A 476 -15.89 8.10 14.75
CA ALA A 476 -14.45 8.36 14.87
C ALA A 476 -14.03 9.64 14.12
N VAL A 477 -14.56 9.87 12.91
CA VAL A 477 -14.25 11.06 12.10
C VAL A 477 -14.60 12.35 12.84
N GLN A 478 -15.82 12.48 13.38
CA GLN A 478 -16.24 13.68 14.10
C GLN A 478 -15.47 13.89 15.41
N LYS A 479 -15.17 12.81 16.14
CA LYS A 479 -14.31 12.87 17.34
C LYS A 479 -12.92 13.40 16.99
N THR A 480 -12.33 12.92 15.91
CA THR A 480 -10.99 13.33 15.46
C THR A 480 -10.99 14.76 14.92
N ILE A 481 -12.05 15.21 14.22
CA ILE A 481 -12.21 16.62 13.82
C ILE A 481 -12.16 17.54 15.04
N ARG A 482 -12.90 17.20 16.11
CA ARG A 482 -12.91 17.98 17.36
C ARG A 482 -11.51 17.99 18.00
N LYS A 483 -10.85 16.83 18.06
CA LYS A 483 -9.48 16.68 18.60
C LYS A 483 -8.46 17.53 17.84
N LEU A 484 -8.47 17.49 16.51
CA LEU A 484 -7.49 18.17 15.67
C LEU A 484 -7.87 19.62 15.35
N SER A 485 -9.06 20.09 15.77
CA SER A 485 -9.54 21.44 15.48
C SER A 485 -8.54 22.57 15.76
N PRO A 486 -7.68 22.52 16.79
CA PRO A 486 -6.68 23.57 17.02
C PRO A 486 -5.58 23.64 15.94
N LEU A 487 -5.38 22.56 15.17
CA LEU A 487 -4.36 22.45 14.12
C LEU A 487 -4.93 22.77 12.72
N MET A 488 -6.22 23.06 12.61
CA MET A 488 -6.93 23.21 11.34
C MET A 488 -7.48 24.61 11.14
N ASN A 489 -7.51 25.06 9.89
CA ASN A 489 -8.09 26.35 9.54
C ASN A 489 -9.63 26.27 9.47
N SER A 490 -10.32 26.98 10.37
CA SER A 490 -11.78 26.95 10.47
C SER A 490 -12.52 27.49 9.23
N ILE A 491 -11.89 28.38 8.45
CA ILE A 491 -12.44 28.88 7.19
C ILE A 491 -12.42 27.76 6.14
N ASN A 492 -11.30 27.05 6.02
CA ASN A 492 -11.16 25.92 5.12
C ASN A 492 -12.11 24.79 5.49
N CYS A 493 -12.26 24.47 6.78
CA CYS A 493 -13.23 23.47 7.23
C CYS A 493 -14.68 23.80 6.82
N ARG A 494 -15.10 25.06 6.92
CA ARG A 494 -16.45 25.49 6.50
C ARG A 494 -16.62 25.44 4.98
N LYS A 495 -15.60 25.82 4.22
CA LYS A 495 -15.63 25.72 2.76
C LYS A 495 -15.70 24.25 2.32
N ALA A 496 -14.88 23.38 2.89
CA ALA A 496 -14.91 21.94 2.66
C ALA A 496 -16.30 21.34 2.87
N THR A 497 -17.01 21.69 3.96
CA THR A 497 -18.38 21.23 4.21
C THR A 497 -19.34 21.62 3.08
N LYS A 498 -19.24 22.84 2.54
CA LYS A 498 -20.08 23.30 1.43
C LYS A 498 -19.76 22.54 0.15
N ASP A 499 -18.48 22.41 -0.18
CA ASP A 499 -18.04 21.74 -1.41
C ASP A 499 -18.40 20.22 -1.36
N LEU A 500 -18.29 19.60 -0.18
CA LEU A 500 -18.73 18.21 0.06
C LEU A 500 -20.24 18.02 -0.11
N LEU A 501 -21.05 19.00 0.29
CA LEU A 501 -22.50 18.94 0.11
C LEU A 501 -22.86 18.91 -1.39
N VAL A 502 -22.17 19.73 -2.20
CA VAL A 502 -22.33 19.75 -3.67
C VAL A 502 -21.95 18.40 -4.28
N LEU A 503 -20.81 17.83 -3.88
CA LEU A 503 -20.37 16.51 -4.34
C LEU A 503 -21.35 15.40 -3.94
N CYS A 504 -21.87 15.42 -2.71
CA CYS A 504 -22.90 14.49 -2.24
C CYS A 504 -24.17 14.58 -3.09
N GLN A 505 -24.59 15.80 -3.43
CA GLN A 505 -25.75 16.04 -4.28
C GLN A 505 -25.55 15.53 -5.71
N GLU A 506 -24.36 15.67 -6.28
CA GLU A 506 -24.02 15.09 -7.58
C GLU A 506 -24.13 13.56 -7.56
N ILE A 507 -23.53 12.91 -6.57
CA ILE A 507 -23.59 11.45 -6.41
C ILE A 507 -25.05 10.98 -6.29
N TYR A 508 -25.86 11.68 -5.48
CA TYR A 508 -27.28 11.37 -5.36
C TYR A 508 -28.02 11.45 -6.71
N LYS A 509 -27.82 12.53 -7.46
CA LYS A 509 -28.46 12.74 -8.76
C LYS A 509 -28.10 11.62 -9.74
N VAL A 510 -26.81 11.30 -9.84
CA VAL A 510 -26.28 10.34 -10.82
C VAL A 510 -26.58 8.89 -10.46
N TYR A 511 -26.45 8.51 -9.20
CA TYR A 511 -26.40 7.11 -8.80
C TYR A 511 -27.60 6.61 -8.01
N ILE A 512 -28.28 7.49 -7.27
CA ILE A 512 -29.38 7.12 -6.39
C ILE A 512 -30.71 7.41 -7.09
N ARG A 513 -30.88 8.62 -7.63
CA ARG A 513 -32.13 9.00 -8.29
C ARG A 513 -32.34 8.21 -9.59
N CYS A 514 -31.31 8.09 -10.43
CA CYS A 514 -31.43 7.39 -11.72
C CYS A 514 -31.81 5.89 -11.61
N GLN A 515 -31.60 5.26 -10.45
CA GLN A 515 -31.98 3.85 -10.22
C GLN A 515 -33.44 3.68 -9.77
N ASN A 516 -34.07 4.74 -9.26
CA ASN A 516 -35.47 4.70 -8.80
C ASN A 516 -36.48 5.04 -9.91
N LEU A 517 -36.04 5.20 -11.17
CA LEU A 517 -36.82 5.68 -12.31
C LEU A 517 -37.66 4.60 -13.04
N GLU A 518 -37.81 3.39 -12.50
CA GLU A 518 -38.71 2.39 -13.11
C GLU A 518 -40.22 2.65 -12.85
N GLY A 519 -40.58 3.75 -12.17
CA GLY A 519 -41.97 4.15 -12.02
C GLY A 519 -42.14 5.64 -11.67
N GLU A 520 -42.95 6.31 -12.50
CA GLU A 520 -43.56 7.64 -12.33
C GLU A 520 -42.76 8.89 -12.74
N ASP A 521 -43.39 9.64 -13.67
CA ASP A 521 -43.08 11.02 -14.01
C ASP A 521 -43.05 11.88 -12.75
N GLN A 522 -41.92 12.50 -12.45
CA GLN A 522 -41.86 13.55 -11.42
C GLN A 522 -41.09 14.78 -11.91
N ASP A 523 -41.75 15.92 -11.69
CA ASP A 523 -41.29 17.28 -11.91
C ASP A 523 -39.80 17.47 -11.58
N THR A 524 -39.05 17.96 -12.57
CA THR A 524 -37.67 18.40 -12.44
C THR A 524 -37.48 19.57 -11.46
N ASP A 525 -38.57 20.19 -10.98
CA ASP A 525 -38.54 21.44 -10.20
C ASP A 525 -38.24 21.26 -8.71
N ASN A 526 -38.21 20.03 -8.16
CA ASN A 526 -38.05 19.81 -6.71
C ASN A 526 -36.81 19.02 -6.26
N ILE A 527 -35.77 18.91 -7.11
CA ILE A 527 -34.58 18.05 -6.87
C ILE A 527 -33.86 18.36 -5.55
N ALA A 528 -33.78 19.63 -5.17
CA ALA A 528 -33.13 20.05 -3.92
C ALA A 528 -33.85 19.49 -2.69
N TYR A 529 -35.19 19.54 -2.68
CA TYR A 529 -36.00 19.02 -1.58
C TYR A 529 -35.84 17.50 -1.42
N TRP A 530 -35.88 16.75 -2.53
CA TRP A 530 -35.71 15.29 -2.51
C TRP A 530 -34.32 14.87 -2.00
N PHE A 531 -33.28 15.63 -2.36
CA PHE A 531 -31.94 15.41 -1.85
C PHE A 531 -31.86 15.68 -0.33
N ASP A 532 -32.42 16.79 0.13
CA ASP A 532 -32.39 17.15 1.55
C ASP A 532 -33.16 16.15 2.41
N ASP A 533 -34.32 15.67 1.96
CA ASP A 533 -35.08 14.62 2.64
C ASP A 533 -34.30 13.30 2.70
N TRP A 534 -33.74 12.87 1.55
CA TRP A 534 -32.92 11.67 1.47
C TRP A 534 -31.69 11.75 2.39
N LEU A 535 -30.94 12.85 2.35
CA LEU A 535 -29.75 13.04 3.20
C LEU A 535 -30.13 13.05 4.68
N THR A 536 -31.26 13.66 5.03
CA THR A 536 -31.79 13.67 6.41
C THR A 536 -32.12 12.25 6.88
N LYS A 537 -32.74 11.44 6.01
CA LYS A 537 -33.02 10.02 6.29
C LYS A 537 -31.73 9.23 6.51
N GLN A 538 -30.73 9.40 5.64
CA GLN A 538 -29.43 8.74 5.77
C GLN A 538 -28.72 9.09 7.09
N LYS A 539 -28.71 10.38 7.47
CA LYS A 539 -28.18 10.84 8.76
C LYS A 539 -28.90 10.17 9.94
N LYS A 540 -30.22 10.08 9.88
CA LYS A 540 -31.03 9.43 10.92
C LYS A 540 -30.72 7.93 11.04
N GLU A 541 -30.59 7.23 9.93
CA GLU A 541 -30.22 5.81 9.90
C GLU A 541 -28.84 5.55 10.55
N LEU A 542 -27.85 6.39 10.26
CA LEU A 542 -26.54 6.31 10.91
C LEU A 542 -26.62 6.57 12.41
N CYS A 543 -27.44 7.52 12.85
CA CYS A 543 -27.65 7.76 14.29
C CYS A 543 -28.29 6.57 15.02
N VAL A 544 -29.22 5.88 14.35
CA VAL A 544 -29.82 4.65 14.88
C VAL A 544 -28.75 3.56 15.02
N LYS A 545 -27.93 3.33 13.99
CA LYS A 545 -26.81 2.37 14.02
C LYS A 545 -25.80 2.69 15.12
N ALA A 546 -25.43 3.96 15.26
CA ALA A 546 -24.51 4.42 16.31
C ALA A 546 -25.06 4.22 17.73
N SER A 547 -26.37 4.01 17.86
CA SER A 547 -27.07 3.74 19.12
C SER A 547 -27.35 2.25 19.35
N TYR A 548 -26.84 1.35 18.50
CA TYR A 548 -27.02 -0.10 18.68
C TYR A 548 -26.39 -0.58 19.99
N ALA A 549 -27.15 -1.42 20.69
CA ALA A 549 -26.63 -2.15 21.84
C ALA A 549 -25.54 -3.12 21.38
N ILE A 550 -24.53 -3.29 22.23
CA ILE A 550 -23.48 -4.29 22.02
C ILE A 550 -24.17 -5.67 22.02
N PRO A 551 -23.95 -6.53 21.02
CA PRO A 551 -24.50 -7.88 21.02
C PRO A 551 -24.03 -8.64 22.27
N ASP A 552 -24.92 -9.41 22.92
CA ASP A 552 -24.67 -10.04 24.23
C ASP A 552 -23.40 -10.92 24.28
N GLU A 553 -22.98 -11.47 23.14
CA GLU A 553 -21.83 -12.36 22.98
C GLU A 553 -20.56 -11.64 22.49
N PHE A 554 -20.64 -10.35 22.19
CA PHE A 554 -19.52 -9.59 21.62
C PHE A 554 -18.71 -8.87 22.71
N PRO A 555 -17.37 -8.98 22.72
CA PRO A 555 -16.54 -8.29 23.71
C PRO A 555 -16.71 -6.76 23.65
N ALA A 556 -17.20 -6.17 24.73
CA ALA A 556 -17.48 -4.73 24.79
C ALA A 556 -16.28 -3.84 24.48
N THR A 557 -15.05 -4.30 24.77
CA THR A 557 -13.80 -3.59 24.48
C THR A 557 -13.44 -3.53 23.00
N LEU A 558 -14.01 -4.41 22.17
CA LEU A 558 -13.75 -4.49 20.73
C LEU A 558 -14.90 -3.90 19.90
N TRP A 559 -16.04 -3.59 20.54
CA TRP A 559 -17.23 -3.15 19.84
C TRP A 559 -17.08 -1.75 19.28
N ASN A 560 -17.37 -1.63 17.99
CA ASN A 560 -17.42 -0.41 17.23
C ASN A 560 -18.49 -0.57 16.14
N TRP A 561 -19.56 0.20 16.24
CA TRP A 561 -20.65 0.16 15.27
C TRP A 561 -20.19 0.50 13.84
N GLU A 562 -19.11 1.28 13.68
CA GLU A 562 -18.54 1.61 12.37
C GLU A 562 -17.93 0.37 11.70
N PHE A 563 -17.30 -0.50 12.49
CA PHE A 563 -16.71 -1.76 12.01
C PHE A 563 -17.76 -2.83 11.75
N GLU A 564 -18.82 -2.89 12.56
CA GLU A 564 -19.99 -3.72 12.26
C GLU A 564 -20.62 -3.28 10.94
N GLU A 565 -20.82 -1.98 10.74
CA GLU A 565 -21.36 -1.47 9.48
C GLU A 565 -20.47 -1.80 8.27
N GLU A 566 -19.15 -1.66 8.42
CA GLU A 566 -18.18 -2.03 7.40
C GLU A 566 -18.21 -3.53 7.09
N PHE A 567 -18.21 -4.38 8.13
CA PHE A 567 -18.34 -5.84 8.00
C PHE A 567 -19.61 -6.23 7.23
N GLN A 568 -20.76 -5.65 7.58
CA GLN A 568 -22.03 -5.95 6.90
C GLN A 568 -22.04 -5.54 5.43
N ARG A 569 -21.24 -4.54 5.02
CA ARG A 569 -21.09 -4.16 3.60
C ARG A 569 -20.21 -5.14 2.83
N TYR A 570 -19.14 -5.66 3.44
CA TYR A 570 -18.24 -6.60 2.79
C TYR A 570 -18.79 -8.03 2.74
N LEU A 571 -19.64 -8.40 3.69
CA LEU A 571 -20.16 -9.76 3.83
C LEU A 571 -20.80 -10.32 2.55
N PRO A 572 -21.66 -9.62 1.79
CA PRO A 572 -22.20 -10.14 0.53
C PRO A 572 -21.12 -10.45 -0.51
N THR A 573 -20.08 -9.62 -0.62
CA THR A 573 -18.97 -9.85 -1.55
C THR A 573 -18.17 -11.09 -1.16
N TYR A 574 -17.95 -11.27 0.15
CA TYR A 574 -17.28 -12.47 0.66
C TYR A 574 -18.10 -13.75 0.38
N LEU A 575 -19.42 -13.70 0.55
CA LEU A 575 -20.31 -14.82 0.22
C LEU A 575 -20.29 -15.16 -1.27
N ASP A 576 -20.32 -14.15 -2.16
CA ASP A 576 -20.17 -14.35 -3.60
C ASP A 576 -18.82 -15.00 -3.95
N VAL A 577 -17.74 -14.60 -3.27
CA VAL A 577 -16.40 -15.20 -3.43
C VAL A 577 -16.37 -16.67 -2.98
N LEU A 578 -16.97 -16.98 -1.83
CA LEU A 578 -17.08 -18.36 -1.36
C LEU A 578 -17.83 -19.24 -2.38
N HIS A 579 -18.94 -18.74 -2.92
CA HIS A 579 -19.69 -19.44 -3.95
C HIS A 579 -18.87 -19.66 -5.22
N GLU A 580 -18.17 -18.63 -5.69
CA GLU A 580 -17.31 -18.72 -6.88
C GLU A 580 -16.19 -19.78 -6.66
N VAL A 581 -15.53 -19.77 -5.49
CA VAL A 581 -14.51 -20.78 -5.12
C VAL A 581 -15.10 -22.18 -5.05
N ASP A 582 -16.32 -22.33 -4.54
CA ASP A 582 -16.99 -23.62 -4.45
C ASP A 582 -17.25 -24.23 -5.84
N THR A 583 -17.60 -23.39 -6.82
CA THR A 583 -17.81 -23.83 -8.21
C THR A 583 -16.53 -24.17 -8.99
N MET A 584 -15.36 -23.81 -8.48
CA MET A 584 -14.08 -24.07 -9.17
C MET A 584 -13.54 -25.48 -8.94
N ASP A 585 -13.03 -26.07 -10.02
CA ASP A 585 -12.27 -27.33 -9.99
C ASP A 585 -10.86 -27.12 -9.41
N CYS A 586 -10.56 -27.76 -8.28
CA CYS A 586 -9.24 -27.73 -7.66
C CYS A 586 -8.29 -28.71 -8.35
N GLN A 587 -7.55 -28.25 -9.37
CA GLN A 587 -6.37 -28.96 -9.90
C GLN A 587 -5.08 -28.33 -9.33
N GLU A 588 -4.14 -29.19 -8.92
CA GLU A 588 -2.89 -28.83 -8.21
C GLU A 588 -2.08 -27.69 -8.88
N CYS A 589 -2.06 -27.62 -10.22
CA CYS A 589 -1.32 -26.61 -10.98
C CYS A 589 -2.09 -25.30 -11.24
N CYS A 590 -3.35 -25.18 -10.82
CA CYS A 590 -4.23 -24.03 -11.11
C CYS A 590 -4.42 -23.09 -9.92
N CYS A 591 -4.25 -23.56 -8.68
CA CYS A 591 -4.58 -22.82 -7.46
C CYS A 591 -3.46 -21.93 -6.90
N LEU A 592 -2.25 -21.99 -7.48
CA LEU A 592 -1.08 -21.18 -7.08
C LEU A 592 -0.73 -20.08 -8.09
N ASP A 593 -1.36 -20.11 -9.27
CA ASP A 593 -1.09 -19.18 -10.35
C ASP A 593 -2.24 -18.19 -10.47
N SER A 594 -2.01 -16.96 -10.00
CA SER A 594 -3.03 -15.90 -10.01
C SER A 594 -3.55 -15.59 -11.42
N ALA A 595 -2.72 -15.77 -12.46
CA ALA A 595 -3.16 -15.59 -13.84
C ALA A 595 -4.17 -16.65 -14.25
N LYS A 596 -3.93 -17.93 -13.91
CA LYS A 596 -4.88 -19.02 -14.16
C LYS A 596 -6.16 -18.89 -13.34
N ILE A 597 -6.05 -18.50 -12.08
CA ILE A 597 -7.22 -18.23 -11.23
C ILE A 597 -8.10 -17.18 -11.90
N PHE A 598 -7.49 -16.08 -12.35
CA PHE A 598 -8.22 -15.01 -13.03
C PHE A 598 -8.87 -15.45 -14.35
N GLU A 599 -8.22 -16.31 -15.13
CA GLU A 599 -8.79 -16.90 -16.35
C GLU A 599 -9.98 -17.82 -16.05
N ASN A 600 -9.95 -18.54 -14.93
CA ASN A 600 -11.01 -19.47 -14.52
C ASN A 600 -12.21 -18.79 -13.86
N LEU A 601 -12.09 -17.51 -13.43
CA LEU A 601 -13.23 -16.77 -12.89
C LEU A 601 -14.35 -16.63 -13.92
N SER A 602 -15.58 -16.85 -13.48
CA SER A 602 -16.76 -16.67 -14.31
C SER A 602 -16.85 -15.22 -14.81
N LEU A 603 -17.26 -15.06 -16.09
CA LEU A 603 -17.40 -13.72 -16.69
C LEU A 603 -18.42 -12.87 -15.93
N GLU A 604 -19.45 -13.51 -15.38
CA GLU A 604 -20.46 -12.85 -14.55
C GLU A 604 -19.84 -12.32 -13.27
N PHE A 605 -19.07 -13.14 -12.53
CA PHE A 605 -18.37 -12.72 -11.31
C PHE A 605 -17.38 -11.59 -11.61
N ARG A 606 -16.57 -11.72 -12.68
CA ARG A 606 -15.62 -10.68 -13.09
C ARG A 606 -16.31 -9.37 -13.40
N SER A 607 -17.45 -9.40 -14.09
CA SER A 607 -18.25 -8.20 -14.37
C SER A 607 -18.86 -7.62 -13.08
N ARG A 608 -19.47 -8.47 -12.25
CA ARG A 608 -20.14 -8.12 -10.99
C ARG A 608 -19.19 -7.68 -9.88
N HIS A 609 -17.91 -8.01 -9.93
CA HIS A 609 -16.93 -7.48 -8.97
C HIS A 609 -15.91 -6.54 -9.63
N GLY A 610 -15.98 -6.37 -10.94
CA GLY A 610 -15.09 -5.51 -11.71
C GLY A 610 -13.63 -5.98 -11.67
N VAL A 611 -13.41 -7.29 -11.57
CA VAL A 611 -12.08 -7.91 -11.52
C VAL A 611 -11.48 -7.88 -12.94
N ARG A 612 -10.43 -7.07 -13.11
CA ARG A 612 -9.80 -6.81 -14.43
C ARG A 612 -8.38 -7.35 -14.57
N SER A 613 -7.75 -7.71 -13.45
CA SER A 613 -6.38 -8.19 -13.41
C SER A 613 -6.24 -9.34 -12.41
N HIS A 614 -5.24 -10.19 -12.63
CA HIS A 614 -4.81 -11.22 -11.69
C HIS A 614 -4.16 -10.64 -10.42
N THR A 615 -3.86 -9.35 -10.40
CA THR A 615 -3.31 -8.62 -9.24
C THR A 615 -4.39 -8.05 -8.32
N ASP A 616 -5.68 -8.28 -8.60
CA ASP A 616 -6.77 -7.77 -7.77
C ASP A 616 -6.81 -8.52 -6.42
N HIS A 617 -7.15 -7.80 -5.33
CA HIS A 617 -7.22 -8.39 -3.99
C HIS A 617 -8.22 -9.53 -3.91
N VAL A 618 -9.32 -9.46 -4.68
CA VAL A 618 -10.31 -10.56 -4.75
C VAL A 618 -9.67 -11.84 -5.28
N VAL A 619 -8.75 -11.74 -6.25
CA VAL A 619 -8.03 -12.91 -6.79
C VAL A 619 -7.08 -13.50 -5.74
N TRP A 620 -6.43 -12.66 -4.93
CA TRP A 620 -5.61 -13.12 -3.81
C TRP A 620 -6.45 -13.87 -2.75
N MET A 621 -7.61 -13.33 -2.38
CA MET A 621 -8.53 -13.98 -1.45
C MET A 621 -9.02 -15.34 -1.98
N ILE A 622 -9.39 -15.39 -3.25
CA ILE A 622 -9.76 -16.64 -3.94
C ILE A 622 -8.61 -17.65 -3.93
N SER A 623 -7.37 -17.20 -4.17
CA SER A 623 -6.19 -18.07 -4.11
C SER A 623 -6.02 -18.71 -2.73
N ASN A 624 -6.17 -17.94 -1.66
CA ASN A 624 -6.06 -18.47 -0.29
C ASN A 624 -7.18 -19.47 0.02
N LEU A 625 -8.42 -19.18 -0.39
CA LEU A 625 -9.56 -20.07 -0.19
C LEU A 625 -9.39 -21.37 -0.98
N LEU A 626 -8.91 -21.30 -2.23
CA LEU A 626 -8.59 -22.47 -3.04
C LEU A 626 -7.51 -23.34 -2.38
N GLN A 627 -6.47 -22.72 -1.80
CA GLN A 627 -5.45 -23.47 -1.06
C GLN A 627 -6.00 -24.25 0.14
N ARG A 628 -7.01 -23.69 0.82
CA ARG A 628 -7.70 -24.35 1.94
C ARG A 628 -8.67 -25.45 1.45
N LYS A 629 -9.27 -25.28 0.26
CA LYS A 629 -10.14 -26.28 -0.39
C LYS A 629 -9.37 -27.47 -0.97
N MET A 630 -8.13 -27.26 -1.42
CA MET A 630 -7.32 -28.25 -2.15
C MET A 630 -7.21 -29.63 -1.47
N PRO A 631 -6.86 -29.74 -0.18
CA PRO A 631 -6.72 -31.05 0.47
C PRO A 631 -8.01 -31.88 0.46
N GLY A 632 -9.15 -31.25 0.74
CA GLY A 632 -10.47 -31.91 0.73
C GLY A 632 -10.88 -32.36 -0.67
N ALA A 633 -10.71 -31.49 -1.67
CA ALA A 633 -11.01 -31.82 -3.07
C ALA A 633 -10.12 -32.96 -3.61
N TYR A 634 -8.83 -32.97 -3.23
CA TYR A 634 -7.91 -34.05 -3.61
C TYR A 634 -8.31 -35.39 -2.96
N SER A 635 -8.68 -35.36 -1.67
CA SER A 635 -9.14 -36.52 -0.91
C SER A 635 -10.42 -37.12 -1.52
N GLU A 636 -11.39 -36.28 -1.93
CA GLU A 636 -12.61 -36.72 -2.60
C GLU A 636 -12.32 -37.36 -3.98
N GLN A 637 -11.53 -36.69 -4.82
CA GLN A 637 -11.12 -37.25 -6.11
C GLN A 637 -10.37 -38.58 -5.96
N ARG A 638 -9.56 -38.71 -4.91
CA ARG A 638 -8.85 -39.94 -4.57
C ARG A 638 -9.83 -41.04 -4.16
N ALA A 639 -10.78 -40.75 -3.26
CA ALA A 639 -11.82 -41.69 -2.82
C ALA A 639 -12.63 -42.20 -4.02
N ASP A 640 -13.02 -41.31 -4.93
CA ASP A 640 -13.75 -41.65 -6.16
C ASP A 640 -12.93 -42.57 -7.07
N ARG A 641 -11.63 -42.27 -7.27
CA ARG A 641 -10.72 -43.14 -8.05
C ARG A 641 -10.61 -44.53 -7.43
N ILE A 642 -10.34 -44.60 -6.13
CA ILE A 642 -10.23 -45.85 -5.38
C ILE A 642 -11.52 -46.64 -5.48
N SER A 643 -12.66 -45.99 -5.29
CA SER A 643 -13.96 -46.66 -5.34
C SER A 643 -14.28 -47.18 -6.73
N LYS A 644 -14.05 -46.37 -7.77
CA LYS A 644 -14.21 -46.77 -9.18
C LYS A 644 -13.38 -48.01 -9.49
N TRP A 645 -12.10 -48.02 -9.11
CA TRP A 645 -11.22 -49.17 -9.35
C TRP A 645 -11.62 -50.41 -8.55
N THR A 646 -12.04 -50.24 -7.30
CA THR A 646 -12.56 -51.34 -6.47
C THR A 646 -13.83 -51.93 -7.10
N CYS A 647 -14.75 -51.08 -7.57
CA CYS A 647 -15.98 -51.51 -8.26
C CYS A 647 -15.69 -52.29 -9.56
N GLU A 648 -14.65 -51.90 -10.30
CA GLU A 648 -14.24 -52.62 -11.51
C GLU A 648 -13.68 -54.01 -11.21
N LEU A 649 -12.92 -54.15 -10.12
CA LEU A 649 -12.48 -55.46 -9.64
C LEU A 649 -13.68 -56.33 -9.24
N ILE A 650 -14.71 -55.74 -8.62
CA ILE A 650 -15.97 -56.41 -8.28
C ILE A 650 -16.76 -56.82 -9.53
N LYS A 651 -16.73 -56.04 -10.62
CA LYS A 651 -17.45 -56.36 -11.86
C LYS A 651 -16.67 -57.28 -12.81
N SER A 652 -15.36 -57.40 -12.63
CA SER A 652 -14.47 -58.11 -13.57
C SER A 652 -14.85 -59.59 -13.79
N LYS A 653 -14.90 -60.01 -15.06
CA LYS A 653 -15.09 -61.40 -15.48
C LYS A 653 -13.84 -61.93 -16.21
N PRO A 654 -13.36 -63.16 -15.91
CA PRO A 654 -13.87 -64.09 -14.90
C PRO A 654 -13.60 -63.59 -13.48
N TYR A 655 -14.48 -63.90 -12.54
CA TYR A 655 -14.37 -63.39 -11.17
C TYR A 655 -13.05 -63.77 -10.48
N ILE A 656 -12.43 -62.77 -9.84
CA ILE A 656 -11.20 -62.93 -9.05
C ILE A 656 -11.54 -63.67 -7.74
N LYS A 657 -10.71 -64.64 -7.34
CA LYS A 657 -10.78 -65.37 -6.06
C LYS A 657 -9.54 -65.07 -5.21
N LEU A 658 -9.53 -65.38 -3.91
CA LEU A 658 -8.32 -65.17 -3.09
C LEU A 658 -7.13 -65.97 -3.63
N SER A 659 -7.37 -67.19 -4.15
CA SER A 659 -6.32 -68.03 -4.73
C SER A 659 -5.64 -67.46 -5.97
N ASN A 660 -6.24 -66.46 -6.64
CA ASN A 660 -5.63 -65.79 -7.80
C ASN A 660 -4.47 -64.85 -7.40
N GLY A 661 -4.39 -64.45 -6.13
CA GLY A 661 -3.32 -63.61 -5.57
C GLY A 661 -3.39 -62.13 -5.97
N TRP A 662 -2.91 -61.26 -5.07
CA TRP A 662 -2.97 -59.79 -5.16
C TRP A 662 -2.50 -59.22 -6.51
N ASN A 663 -1.40 -59.75 -7.06
CA ASN A 663 -0.84 -59.31 -8.35
C ASN A 663 -1.79 -59.50 -9.53
N ASN A 664 -2.72 -60.45 -9.46
CA ASN A 664 -3.69 -60.68 -10.53
C ASN A 664 -4.70 -59.51 -10.63
N ALA A 665 -5.21 -59.02 -9.49
CA ALA A 665 -6.09 -57.86 -9.50
C ALA A 665 -5.37 -56.58 -9.91
N MET A 666 -4.13 -56.38 -9.46
CA MET A 666 -3.32 -55.23 -9.89
C MET A 666 -3.07 -55.24 -11.40
N ASN A 667 -2.81 -56.42 -12.01
CA ASN A 667 -2.68 -56.52 -13.46
C ASN A 667 -4.00 -56.22 -14.19
N ARG A 668 -5.14 -56.68 -13.67
CA ARG A 668 -6.47 -56.36 -14.25
C ARG A 668 -6.80 -54.87 -14.20
N LEU A 669 -6.40 -54.17 -13.15
CA LEU A 669 -6.54 -52.71 -13.13
C LEU A 669 -5.67 -52.05 -14.19
N LYS A 670 -4.42 -52.49 -14.38
CA LYS A 670 -3.53 -51.97 -15.42
C LYS A 670 -4.01 -52.26 -16.85
N GLU A 671 -4.76 -53.34 -17.04
CA GLU A 671 -5.38 -53.67 -18.33
C GLU A 671 -6.56 -52.74 -18.66
N ASN A 672 -7.31 -52.30 -17.64
CA ASN A 672 -8.51 -51.47 -17.80
C ASN A 672 -8.27 -49.96 -17.59
N PHE A 673 -7.19 -49.57 -16.91
CA PHE A 673 -6.89 -48.19 -16.52
C PHE A 673 -5.43 -47.82 -16.75
N VAL A 674 -5.21 -46.57 -17.16
CA VAL A 674 -3.87 -45.97 -17.20
C VAL A 674 -3.46 -45.59 -15.78
N ILE A 675 -2.52 -46.32 -15.21
CA ILE A 675 -1.97 -46.07 -13.88
C ILE A 675 -0.58 -45.46 -14.03
N ASN A 676 -0.46 -44.17 -13.71
CA ASN A 676 0.80 -43.43 -13.73
C ASN A 676 1.49 -43.49 -12.36
N VAL A 677 2.67 -42.85 -12.23
CA VAL A 677 3.44 -42.81 -10.98
C VAL A 677 2.60 -42.23 -9.83
N ASP A 678 1.89 -41.13 -10.08
CA ASP A 678 1.14 -40.39 -9.06
C ASP A 678 -0.12 -41.13 -8.60
N THR A 679 -0.75 -41.92 -9.48
CA THR A 679 -1.99 -42.66 -9.18
C THR A 679 -1.73 -44.11 -8.77
N LYS A 680 -0.47 -44.56 -8.75
CA LYS A 680 -0.08 -45.92 -8.37
C LYS A 680 -0.40 -46.26 -6.89
N PRO A 681 -0.21 -45.35 -5.91
CA PRO A 681 -0.63 -45.59 -4.53
C PRO A 681 -2.13 -45.84 -4.41
N ASP A 682 -2.96 -45.03 -5.08
CA ASP A 682 -4.43 -45.18 -5.12
C ASP A 682 -4.83 -46.57 -5.65
N ALA A 683 -4.09 -47.11 -6.63
CA ALA A 683 -4.38 -48.41 -7.22
C ALA A 683 -4.02 -49.56 -6.26
N ILE A 684 -2.94 -49.38 -5.50
CA ILE A 684 -2.55 -50.32 -4.43
C ILE A 684 -3.67 -50.37 -3.37
N ASP A 685 -4.18 -49.21 -2.95
CA ASP A 685 -5.22 -49.13 -1.92
C ASP A 685 -6.55 -49.71 -2.40
N ALA A 686 -6.96 -49.45 -3.65
CA ALA A 686 -8.14 -50.10 -4.24
C ALA A 686 -8.03 -51.63 -4.25
N VAL A 687 -6.87 -52.19 -4.60
CA VAL A 687 -6.63 -53.64 -4.57
C VAL A 687 -6.63 -54.17 -3.13
N ASN A 688 -6.06 -53.42 -2.18
CA ASN A 688 -6.04 -53.79 -0.77
C ASN A 688 -7.44 -53.82 -0.17
N ILE A 689 -8.28 -52.82 -0.43
CA ILE A 689 -9.70 -52.78 -0.02
C ILE A 689 -10.43 -53.98 -0.62
N PHE A 690 -10.24 -54.22 -1.92
CA PHE A 690 -10.87 -55.35 -2.61
C PHE A 690 -10.45 -56.70 -2.00
N TYR A 691 -9.17 -56.94 -1.72
CA TYR A 691 -8.69 -58.22 -1.18
C TYR A 691 -8.98 -58.41 0.30
N ASN A 692 -8.55 -57.45 1.12
CA ASN A 692 -8.47 -57.59 2.56
C ASN A 692 -9.81 -57.34 3.25
N SER A 693 -10.70 -56.56 2.61
CA SER A 693 -11.99 -56.20 3.18
C SER A 693 -13.14 -56.91 2.47
N ILE A 694 -13.19 -56.86 1.14
CA ILE A 694 -14.35 -57.38 0.39
C ILE A 694 -14.21 -58.88 0.10
N LEU A 695 -13.16 -59.30 -0.61
CA LEU A 695 -12.92 -60.70 -0.96
C LEU A 695 -12.76 -61.57 0.29
N LEU A 696 -11.96 -61.16 1.27
CA LEU A 696 -11.71 -61.96 2.47
C LEU A 696 -13.00 -62.30 3.23
N LEU A 697 -13.93 -61.35 3.34
CA LEU A 697 -15.20 -61.54 4.07
C LEU A 697 -16.28 -62.25 3.23
N TRP A 698 -16.28 -62.03 1.91
CA TRP A 698 -17.35 -62.50 1.03
C TRP A 698 -16.97 -63.68 0.12
N GLU A 699 -15.71 -64.17 0.16
CA GLU A 699 -15.23 -65.31 -0.66
C GLU A 699 -16.16 -66.54 -0.64
N PRO A 700 -16.67 -66.99 0.50
CA PRO A 700 -17.58 -68.14 0.55
C PRO A 700 -18.88 -67.92 -0.22
N GLN A 701 -19.25 -66.67 -0.51
CA GLN A 701 -20.49 -66.26 -1.17
C GLN A 701 -20.27 -65.75 -2.62
N PHE A 702 -19.03 -65.72 -3.12
CA PHE A 702 -18.71 -65.29 -4.49
C PHE A 702 -19.01 -66.36 -5.57
N HIS A 703 -20.09 -67.13 -5.41
CA HIS A 703 -20.66 -67.91 -6.51
C HIS A 703 -21.20 -66.95 -7.58
N PRO A 704 -21.01 -67.20 -8.89
CA PRO A 704 -21.40 -66.26 -9.96
C PRO A 704 -22.83 -65.70 -9.83
N LEU A 705 -23.81 -66.56 -9.53
CA LEU A 705 -25.21 -66.18 -9.36
C LEU A 705 -25.47 -65.33 -8.09
N ILE A 706 -24.71 -65.56 -7.01
CA ILE A 706 -24.87 -64.83 -5.74
C ILE A 706 -24.22 -63.46 -5.87
N ARG A 707 -23.04 -63.38 -6.50
CA ARG A 707 -22.36 -62.11 -6.79
C ARG A 707 -23.19 -61.23 -7.73
N GLU A 708 -23.80 -61.82 -8.76
CA GLU A 708 -24.70 -61.09 -9.66
C GLU A 708 -25.96 -60.60 -8.92
N GLY A 709 -26.51 -61.39 -7.98
CA GLY A 709 -27.65 -60.99 -7.16
C GLY A 709 -27.35 -60.02 -6.00
N GLN A 710 -26.08 -59.76 -5.68
CA GLN A 710 -25.64 -58.88 -4.59
C GLN A 710 -24.71 -57.76 -5.09
N MET A 711 -24.67 -57.52 -6.41
CA MET A 711 -23.72 -56.59 -7.03
C MET A 711 -23.86 -55.17 -6.47
N ASP A 712 -25.10 -54.69 -6.33
CA ASP A 712 -25.37 -53.34 -5.83
C ASP A 712 -24.90 -53.16 -4.38
N VAL A 713 -25.04 -54.20 -3.55
CA VAL A 713 -24.58 -54.21 -2.16
C VAL A 713 -23.05 -54.18 -2.08
N LEU A 714 -22.37 -54.97 -2.92
CA LEU A 714 -20.90 -54.99 -2.97
C LEU A 714 -20.31 -53.66 -3.46
N VAL A 715 -20.97 -53.02 -4.44
CA VAL A 715 -20.61 -51.68 -4.93
C VAL A 715 -20.81 -50.63 -3.83
N GLU A 716 -21.92 -50.69 -3.10
CA GLU A 716 -22.18 -49.79 -1.98
C GLU A 716 -21.12 -49.94 -0.86
N ILE A 717 -20.76 -51.17 -0.49
CA ILE A 717 -19.69 -51.44 0.47
C ILE A 717 -18.34 -50.88 -0.02
N ALA A 718 -18.03 -51.03 -1.31
CA ALA A 718 -16.81 -50.50 -1.89
C ALA A 718 -16.76 -48.96 -1.87
N HIS A 719 -17.87 -48.28 -2.12
CA HIS A 719 -17.99 -46.83 -1.91
C HIS A 719 -17.72 -46.50 -0.44
N GLN A 720 -18.44 -47.11 0.50
CA GLN A 720 -18.30 -46.81 1.92
C GLN A 720 -16.88 -47.01 2.45
N LEU A 721 -16.18 -48.06 2.02
CA LEU A 721 -14.80 -48.32 2.44
C LEU A 721 -13.80 -47.32 1.85
N ALA A 722 -13.94 -46.95 0.57
CA ALA A 722 -13.09 -45.95 -0.07
C ALA A 722 -13.23 -44.57 0.59
N PHE A 723 -14.47 -44.19 0.94
CA PHE A 723 -14.73 -42.93 1.63
C PHE A 723 -14.43 -42.97 3.13
N ALA A 724 -14.43 -44.14 3.79
CA ALA A 724 -14.17 -44.23 5.24
C ALA A 724 -12.71 -43.93 5.61
N GLU A 725 -11.74 -44.28 4.74
CA GLU A 725 -10.33 -43.94 4.95
C GLU A 725 -10.07 -42.45 4.70
N GLU A 726 -10.70 -41.87 3.68
CA GLU A 726 -10.55 -40.46 3.30
C GLU A 726 -11.34 -39.48 4.18
N ARG A 727 -12.49 -39.90 4.74
CA ARG A 727 -13.29 -39.07 5.67
C ARG A 727 -12.54 -38.63 6.92
N LYS A 728 -11.42 -39.28 7.29
CA LYS A 728 -10.57 -38.84 8.41
C LYS A 728 -9.77 -37.57 8.10
N ASN A 729 -9.59 -37.25 6.82
CA ASN A 729 -8.83 -36.09 6.34
C ASN A 729 -9.72 -35.04 5.64
N TYR A 730 -11.03 -35.25 5.63
CA TYR A 730 -11.99 -34.36 4.97
C TYR A 730 -12.39 -33.23 5.92
N GLU A 731 -11.85 -32.04 5.71
CA GLU A 731 -12.42 -30.79 6.24
C GLU A 731 -13.01 -30.00 5.06
N PRO A 732 -14.34 -29.75 5.03
CA PRO A 732 -14.92 -28.87 4.02
C PRO A 732 -14.35 -27.46 4.15
N LEU A 733 -14.34 -26.69 3.06
CA LEU A 733 -13.92 -25.29 3.10
C LEU A 733 -14.80 -24.52 4.08
N GLU A 734 -14.27 -24.21 5.26
CA GLU A 734 -14.97 -23.39 6.25
C GLU A 734 -14.63 -21.91 6.07
N PRO A 735 -15.57 -20.98 6.28
CA PRO A 735 -15.25 -19.56 6.40
C PRO A 735 -14.27 -19.32 7.55
N ASP A 736 -13.25 -18.48 7.33
CA ASP A 736 -12.34 -18.05 8.41
C ASP A 736 -12.42 -16.53 8.58
N SER A 737 -12.38 -16.12 9.85
CA SER A 737 -12.18 -14.73 10.21
C SER A 737 -10.94 -14.10 9.60
N LEU A 738 -9.87 -14.86 9.36
CA LEU A 738 -8.63 -14.38 8.72
C LEU A 738 -8.82 -13.98 7.26
N ASP A 739 -9.95 -14.33 6.64
CA ASP A 739 -10.30 -13.85 5.29
C ASP A 739 -10.69 -12.36 5.29
N PHE A 740 -10.86 -11.74 6.46
CA PHE A 740 -11.22 -10.34 6.65
C PHE A 740 -10.05 -9.51 7.21
N LEU A 741 -10.12 -8.20 7.00
CA LEU A 741 -9.18 -7.23 7.59
C LEU A 741 -9.13 -7.39 9.11
N ASP A 742 -7.96 -7.17 9.71
CA ASP A 742 -7.69 -7.41 11.15
C ASP A 742 -8.75 -6.81 12.09
N HIS A 743 -9.24 -5.60 11.79
CA HIS A 743 -10.26 -4.92 12.61
C HIS A 743 -11.68 -5.48 12.44
N LEU A 744 -11.93 -6.21 11.36
CA LEU A 744 -13.20 -6.87 11.06
C LEU A 744 -13.25 -8.34 11.55
N GLN A 745 -12.09 -8.96 11.83
CA GLN A 745 -12.01 -10.35 12.28
C GLN A 745 -12.90 -10.65 13.51
N PRO A 746 -13.03 -9.79 14.54
CA PRO A 746 -13.92 -10.07 15.67
C PRO A 746 -15.40 -10.21 15.25
N TYR A 747 -15.84 -9.42 14.27
CA TYR A 747 -17.20 -9.45 13.74
C TYR A 747 -17.43 -10.69 12.88
N ALA A 748 -16.46 -11.04 12.04
CA ALA A 748 -16.46 -12.28 11.27
C ALA A 748 -16.51 -13.52 12.19
N LYS A 749 -15.70 -13.55 13.26
CA LYS A 749 -15.71 -14.65 14.25
C LYS A 749 -17.08 -14.84 14.87
N LEU A 750 -17.73 -13.75 15.32
CA LEU A 750 -19.06 -13.85 15.91
C LEU A 750 -20.10 -14.30 14.87
N TYR A 751 -20.04 -13.78 13.64
CA TYR A 751 -20.94 -14.18 12.56
C TYR A 751 -20.82 -15.67 12.25
N ILE A 752 -19.59 -16.16 12.07
CA ILE A 752 -19.31 -17.57 11.78
C ILE A 752 -19.79 -18.44 12.95
N TYR A 753 -19.49 -18.06 14.19
CA TYR A 753 -19.94 -18.78 15.38
C TYR A 753 -21.47 -18.91 15.41
N ARG A 754 -22.20 -17.80 15.20
CA ARG A 754 -23.67 -17.81 15.18
C ARG A 754 -24.24 -18.67 14.06
N LYS A 755 -23.64 -18.64 12.88
CA LYS A 755 -24.08 -19.49 11.76
C LYS A 755 -23.84 -20.97 12.04
N LYS A 756 -22.73 -21.32 12.70
CA LYS A 756 -22.47 -22.69 13.14
C LYS A 756 -23.47 -23.15 14.20
N THR A 757 -23.80 -22.32 15.19
CA THR A 757 -24.80 -22.66 16.21
C THR A 757 -26.22 -22.76 15.64
N GLU A 758 -26.61 -21.85 14.74
CA GLU A 758 -27.90 -21.89 14.02
C GLU A 758 -28.05 -23.13 13.14
N SER A 759 -26.97 -23.59 12.51
CA SER A 759 -26.96 -24.79 11.66
C SER A 759 -26.85 -26.11 12.43
N GLY A 760 -26.72 -26.07 13.76
CA GLY A 760 -26.60 -27.26 14.61
C GLY A 760 -25.24 -27.95 14.57
N VAL A 761 -24.24 -27.34 13.93
CA VAL A 761 -22.85 -27.82 13.88
C VAL A 761 -22.11 -27.29 15.12
N CYS A 762 -22.38 -27.89 16.29
CA CYS A 762 -21.57 -27.64 17.47
C CYS A 762 -20.20 -28.30 17.30
N SER A 763 -19.15 -27.50 17.25
CA SER A 763 -17.77 -27.95 17.43
C SER A 763 -17.60 -28.58 18.81
N HIS A 764 -17.23 -29.86 18.86
CA HIS A 764 -16.66 -30.49 20.04
C HIS A 764 -15.15 -30.31 20.07
#